data_AF-A0A946S164-F1
#
_entry.id   AF-A0A946S164-F1
#
_cell.length_a   1.000
_cell.length_b   1.000
_cell.length_c   1.000
_cell.angle_alpha   90.00
_cell.angle_beta   90.00
_cell.angle_gamma   90.00
#
_symmetry.space_group_name_H-M   'P 1'
#
loop_
_entity.id
_entity.type
_entity.pdbx_description
1 polymer ?
#
loop_
_entity_poly.entity_id
_entity_poly.type
_entity_poly.pdbx_seq_one_letter_code
_entity_poly.pdbx_strand_id
1 'polypeptide(L)'
;MQYKSSVFILLVFGILLSSVMTSSGVVSKGQTIRVVQAADNTVSISADLKEIAESSLHSINGQDDDLLNCGTGINYEYNKPILPYISRFIVIPPQAVVRLNVEAEDVRAVPLDSYPPLCLDSELRPVDFVNADYDIYPQSFAEISSPFIIRGVRMVKLSVNPVRYQKSTNSYLFCDNLRATLEFSDGDPVNPVENPNRQHRSREFLKFLDDFAENSDIISRDHPDDPIHFGDHYLVVTHEGCLEYAAPFIEWRRKTGHDVDILSIPNNISRDSDRIKALIQERYDSYLNEGLDPFDQLLLIGDRSNYAWGVVGPWQLEADRGERIWDGANHADYKYALLEGRDNYPDVGFSRFCAGNQPLMELFVKRTIAYEAEPYVEETDWFTRGGVYSQHWGNDEHRAWRISIHSNVRWARELLRIKGFEDVRFYEDYEYDQSGAVIGPWVRDLMNEKTNLLLGRAETLYWQQIFTGVDVNEVFPVRLVLSGHGEYAAWTSLRSGDGDNLRGPVVSTCNWGGPPTITTTATWLELVNSVVQRGMSYGWGRVSTIANVERYFPNFEFGEGWRAYSHIRTDMDFYGDPGLRVWMGVPQQLSVEYPEVVDENATVIEVVVTDADDHSPVAGAFVTLYDPVDIPDFADADYADYSDMRIQMLRTGADGKVQFVPGEDFEFRPESTIQLTAFGDQIRPYFGEIEIAIPEFAVDISATIISEVQGNGDENTNPGETYDVSLTIGNSGEADLEAVVMSISASSPYFTILSEDNIEIGDMAAGSEVELQNPVRVQVADNSPDGEIHITGKPVLVTKFFNETGNSKSGIQFDVIAPHLFMSDVVGGFDMPFNDEVYPLDIQITNDGRLDADALNAELISLDSWLTIINPRSEYPAIAVGESSELGGEVFTVQTDELAYPGVTAELLMVLSRDEIIIDSCFISMEVGGERAEAPQKPDNYGYICLDDTDSNWEAAPEHDWVEISLRDDDRDFDGVLIEELTPNTPFDVGNVAVIQLPFDFNFYGQDYDRISVTTNGFICPGNQEVTNPQNWPLDRGMGGGAGMIAPFWDWLMMDNQSGVYYYYNEEEHYVIIEWHR
;
A
#
# COMPACT_ATOMS: atom_id res chain seq x y z
N MET A 1 24.27 -51.55 23.08
CA MET A 1 23.99 -51.15 24.49
C MET A 1 22.99 -50.01 24.38
N GLN A 2 21.87 -50.13 25.09
CA GLN A 2 20.55 -49.50 24.91
C GLN A 2 20.43 -48.15 24.15
N TYR A 3 19.76 -48.20 22.99
CA TYR A 3 18.89 -47.13 22.49
C TYR A 3 17.45 -47.46 22.92
N LYS A 4 16.80 -46.55 23.67
CA LYS A 4 15.35 -46.44 23.92
C LYS A 4 15.10 -44.98 24.28
N SER A 5 14.50 -44.20 23.39
CA SER A 5 13.04 -43.93 23.35
C SER A 5 12.72 -42.61 24.07
N SER A 6 12.60 -41.52 23.29
CA SER A 6 11.71 -40.38 23.52
C SER A 6 11.54 -39.64 22.19
N VAL A 7 10.78 -40.27 21.28
CA VAL A 7 10.09 -39.62 20.17
C VAL A 7 8.63 -39.65 20.61
N PHE A 8 8.06 -38.49 20.93
CA PHE A 8 6.63 -38.13 20.97
C PHE A 8 6.57 -36.75 21.67
N ILE A 9 5.82 -35.80 21.11
CA ILE A 9 5.75 -34.34 21.43
C ILE A 9 6.73 -33.48 20.62
N LEU A 10 6.54 -33.43 19.30
CA LEU A 10 7.09 -32.36 18.43
C LEU A 10 6.32 -32.23 17.10
N LEU A 11 5.12 -32.81 17.01
CA LEU A 11 4.36 -32.95 15.76
C LEU A 11 2.99 -32.24 15.79
N VAL A 12 2.74 -31.40 16.81
CA VAL A 12 1.52 -30.58 16.89
C VAL A 12 1.84 -29.08 16.72
N PHE A 13 3.07 -28.64 16.96
CA PHE A 13 3.48 -27.25 16.75
C PHE A 13 3.74 -26.86 15.28
N GLY A 14 3.99 -27.83 14.38
CA GLY A 14 4.37 -27.54 13.00
C GLY A 14 3.22 -27.25 12.02
N ILE A 15 1.96 -27.41 12.43
CA ILE A 15 0.80 -27.32 11.51
C ILE A 15 0.01 -26.00 11.69
N LEU A 16 0.22 -25.25 12.78
CA LEU A 16 -0.43 -23.95 13.01
C LEU A 16 0.40 -22.74 12.53
N LEU A 17 1.71 -22.90 12.30
CA LEU A 17 2.61 -21.81 11.87
C LEU A 17 2.58 -21.52 10.36
N SER A 18 1.99 -22.40 9.54
CA SER A 18 1.97 -22.20 8.07
C SER A 18 0.81 -21.34 7.56
N SER A 19 -0.08 -20.84 8.43
CA SER A 19 -1.28 -20.07 8.03
C SER A 19 -1.30 -18.60 8.45
N VAL A 20 -0.19 -18.06 9.00
CA VAL A 20 -0.12 -16.65 9.45
C VAL A 20 1.06 -15.88 8.83
N MET A 21 1.75 -16.43 7.82
CA MET A 21 2.69 -15.65 7.00
C MET A 21 1.94 -14.88 5.90
N THR A 22 1.11 -13.93 6.30
CA THR A 22 0.75 -12.81 5.42
C THR A 22 1.82 -11.74 5.56
N SER A 23 2.41 -11.37 4.43
CA SER A 23 3.48 -10.38 4.28
C SER A 23 3.12 -9.02 4.89
N SER A 24 3.56 -8.77 6.13
CA SER A 24 3.68 -7.43 6.72
C SER A 24 5.16 -7.14 6.96
N GLY A 25 5.94 -7.09 5.87
CA GLY A 25 7.33 -6.66 5.92
C GLY A 25 7.40 -5.14 5.91
N VAL A 26 7.69 -4.53 7.06
CA VAL A 26 8.00 -3.11 7.24
C VAL A 26 9.13 -2.73 6.29
N VAL A 27 8.86 -2.00 5.20
CA VAL A 27 9.91 -1.55 4.29
C VAL A 27 10.75 -0.50 5.03
N SER A 28 11.92 -0.91 5.53
CA SER A 28 12.90 0.01 6.07
C SER A 28 13.43 0.89 4.92
N LYS A 29 13.05 2.18 4.95
CA LYS A 29 13.47 3.21 3.97
C LYS A 29 14.87 3.72 4.34
N GLY A 30 15.73 3.86 3.33
CA GLY A 30 17.06 4.51 3.30
C GLY A 30 17.67 5.05 4.60
N GLN A 31 18.82 4.46 4.94
CA GLN A 31 19.53 4.37 6.22
C GLN A 31 20.17 5.65 6.82
N THR A 32 20.00 6.83 6.23
CA THR A 32 20.66 8.05 6.74
C THR A 32 19.93 8.70 7.92
N ILE A 33 18.62 8.47 8.10
CA ILE A 33 17.81 9.06 9.16
C ILE A 33 16.93 7.99 9.78
N ARG A 34 16.97 7.86 11.11
CA ARG A 34 16.30 6.81 11.88
C ARG A 34 15.53 7.38 13.03
N VAL A 35 14.32 6.88 13.27
CA VAL A 35 13.67 7.04 14.57
C VAL A 35 14.40 6.15 15.55
N VAL A 36 15.02 6.73 16.57
CA VAL A 36 15.84 6.05 17.59
C VAL A 36 15.07 5.85 18.89
N GLN A 37 13.96 6.58 19.05
CA GLN A 37 13.09 6.44 20.21
C GLN A 37 11.71 6.97 19.83
N ALA A 38 10.67 6.17 20.05
CA ALA A 38 9.29 6.63 20.05
C ALA A 38 8.69 6.30 21.42
N ALA A 39 8.38 7.33 22.20
CA ALA A 39 7.69 7.25 23.47
C ALA A 39 6.53 8.24 23.46
N ASP A 40 5.56 8.08 24.36
CA ASP A 40 4.34 8.91 24.43
C ASP A 40 4.61 10.43 24.37
N ASN A 41 5.74 10.86 24.95
CA ASN A 41 6.10 12.27 25.04
C ASN A 41 7.24 12.70 24.12
N THR A 42 7.90 11.79 23.40
CA THR A 42 9.04 12.14 22.54
C THR A 42 9.22 11.21 21.35
N VAL A 43 9.57 11.78 20.20
CA VAL A 43 10.16 11.03 19.08
C VAL A 43 11.59 11.53 18.84
N SER A 44 12.60 10.71 19.11
CA SER A 44 14.00 11.02 18.80
C SER A 44 14.37 10.43 17.45
N ILE A 45 15.08 11.21 16.65
CA ILE A 45 15.60 10.82 15.35
C ILE A 45 17.10 11.08 15.33
N SER A 46 17.91 10.10 14.94
CA SER A 46 19.33 10.31 14.66
C SER A 46 19.60 10.25 13.16
N ALA A 47 20.63 10.97 12.74
CA ALA A 47 21.16 10.92 11.41
C ALA A 47 22.69 10.81 11.46
N ASP A 48 23.22 9.74 10.90
CA ASP A 48 24.64 9.65 10.55
C ASP A 48 24.79 10.23 9.14
N LEU A 49 25.55 11.31 9.06
CA LEU A 49 25.69 12.16 7.89
C LEU A 49 27.14 12.16 7.38
N LYS A 50 28.02 11.37 8.00
CA LYS A 50 29.46 11.37 7.71
C LYS A 50 29.75 11.00 6.26
N GLU A 51 29.13 9.94 5.74
CA GLU A 51 29.31 9.50 4.35
C GLU A 51 28.80 10.54 3.34
N ILE A 52 27.67 11.17 3.62
CA ILE A 52 27.14 12.26 2.78
C ILE A 52 28.09 13.45 2.79
N ALA A 53 28.65 13.77 3.97
CA ALA A 53 29.60 14.85 4.10
C ALA A 53 30.93 14.55 3.38
N GLU A 54 31.42 13.32 3.42
CA GLU A 54 32.66 12.88 2.78
C GLU A 54 32.54 12.75 1.25
N SER A 55 31.41 12.23 0.75
CA SER A 55 31.12 12.17 -0.69
C SER A 55 30.92 13.57 -1.27
N SER A 56 30.20 14.44 -0.56
CA SER A 56 30.09 15.86 -0.88
C SER A 56 31.48 16.52 -1.05
N LEU A 57 32.41 16.22 -0.14
CA LEU A 57 33.77 16.77 -0.17
C LEU A 57 34.63 16.32 -1.33
N HIS A 58 34.45 15.07 -1.78
CA HIS A 58 35.14 14.55 -2.95
C HIS A 58 34.70 15.28 -4.23
N SER A 59 33.39 15.47 -4.41
CA SER A 59 32.82 16.27 -5.53
C SER A 59 33.39 17.69 -5.58
N ILE A 60 33.64 18.32 -4.43
CA ILE A 60 34.14 19.71 -4.35
C ILE A 60 35.63 19.85 -4.70
N ASN A 61 36.45 18.82 -4.45
CA ASN A 61 37.91 18.88 -4.64
C ASN A 61 38.36 18.32 -6.01
N GLY A 62 37.49 17.62 -6.73
CA GLY A 62 37.63 17.38 -8.17
C GLY A 62 37.20 18.64 -8.94
N GLN A 63 37.83 18.95 -10.08
CA GLN A 63 37.45 20.13 -10.90
C GLN A 63 36.11 19.97 -11.65
N ASP A 64 35.25 19.05 -11.22
CA ASP A 64 34.01 18.73 -11.90
C ASP A 64 32.88 19.58 -11.29
N ASP A 65 32.27 20.43 -12.12
CA ASP A 65 31.13 21.31 -11.80
C ASP A 65 29.83 20.50 -11.49
N ASP A 66 29.95 19.22 -11.15
CA ASP A 66 28.82 18.31 -10.95
C ASP A 66 28.10 18.61 -9.63
N LEU A 67 26.77 18.58 -9.71
CA LEU A 67 25.88 18.90 -8.61
C LEU A 67 26.18 17.99 -7.41
N LEU A 68 26.40 18.57 -6.23
CA LEU A 68 26.45 17.88 -4.94
C LEU A 68 25.16 17.07 -4.75
N ASN A 69 25.19 15.81 -5.14
CA ASN A 69 24.09 14.88 -4.99
C ASN A 69 24.66 13.61 -4.39
N CYS A 70 24.25 13.28 -3.17
CA CYS A 70 24.84 12.23 -2.36
C CYS A 70 23.81 11.16 -2.03
N GLY A 71 22.96 10.77 -3.00
CA GLY A 71 21.90 9.79 -2.76
C GLY A 71 20.74 10.31 -1.89
N THR A 72 20.57 11.63 -1.77
CA THR A 72 19.49 12.26 -1.00
C THR A 72 18.69 13.25 -1.85
N GLY A 73 17.61 13.83 -1.31
CA GLY A 73 16.97 14.99 -1.96
C GLY A 73 17.93 16.18 -2.07
N ILE A 74 17.48 17.23 -2.75
CA ILE A 74 18.24 18.49 -2.89
C ILE A 74 17.36 19.68 -2.54
N ASN A 75 17.93 20.68 -1.88
CA ASN A 75 17.24 21.97 -1.86
C ASN A 75 17.29 22.60 -3.26
N TYR A 76 16.15 23.12 -3.70
CA TYR A 76 16.00 23.57 -5.09
C TYR A 76 15.33 24.96 -5.13
N GLU A 77 15.96 25.93 -4.46
CA GLU A 77 15.48 27.31 -4.39
C GLU A 77 16.24 28.21 -5.38
N TYR A 78 15.51 28.96 -6.22
CA TYR A 78 16.12 29.84 -7.21
C TYR A 78 17.12 30.84 -6.58
N ASN A 79 18.31 30.91 -7.16
CA ASN A 79 19.45 31.73 -6.72
C ASN A 79 20.02 31.36 -5.33
N LYS A 80 19.77 30.14 -4.86
CA LYS A 80 20.42 29.55 -3.68
C LYS A 80 21.38 28.42 -4.09
N PRO A 81 22.39 28.10 -3.25
CA PRO A 81 23.24 26.92 -3.43
C PRO A 81 22.37 25.66 -3.49
N ILE A 82 22.66 24.77 -4.43
CA ILE A 82 22.08 23.43 -4.46
C ILE A 82 22.92 22.56 -3.53
N LEU A 83 22.29 22.00 -2.50
CA LEU A 83 22.90 21.25 -1.41
C LEU A 83 22.07 20.00 -1.11
N PRO A 84 22.73 18.92 -0.64
CA PRO A 84 22.05 17.72 -0.19
C PRO A 84 21.06 18.02 0.93
N TYR A 85 19.96 17.27 0.93
CA TYR A 85 18.87 17.41 1.86
C TYR A 85 18.16 16.08 2.08
N ILE A 86 17.67 15.87 3.31
CA ILE A 86 16.89 14.68 3.65
C ILE A 86 15.58 15.11 4.31
N SER A 87 14.48 14.54 3.85
CA SER A 87 13.15 14.69 4.46
C SER A 87 12.63 13.36 4.98
N ARG A 88 11.89 13.42 6.09
CA ARG A 88 11.11 12.31 6.63
C ARG A 88 9.77 12.83 7.14
N PHE A 89 8.70 12.08 6.98
CA PHE A 89 7.41 12.43 7.58
C PHE A 89 7.19 11.59 8.82
N ILE A 90 6.84 12.27 9.91
CA ILE A 90 6.76 11.68 11.24
C ILE A 90 5.35 11.90 11.77
N VAL A 91 4.69 10.81 12.16
CA VAL A 91 3.42 10.83 12.90
C VAL A 91 3.69 11.41 14.28
N ILE A 92 2.86 12.36 14.70
CA ILE A 92 2.94 13.01 16.01
C ILE A 92 1.59 12.93 16.73
N PRO A 93 1.56 13.06 18.07
CA PRO A 93 0.30 12.97 18.80
C PRO A 93 -0.74 14.00 18.32
N PRO A 94 -2.02 13.60 18.28
CA PRO A 94 -3.08 14.38 17.62
C PRO A 94 -3.29 15.77 18.24
N GLN A 95 -3.06 15.92 19.53
CA GLN A 95 -3.39 17.13 20.29
C GLN A 95 -2.22 17.72 21.09
N ALA A 96 -0.99 17.23 20.89
CA ALA A 96 0.18 17.73 21.60
C ALA A 96 0.82 18.95 20.92
N VAL A 97 1.38 19.85 21.73
CA VAL A 97 2.35 20.85 21.26
C VAL A 97 3.65 20.12 20.94
N VAL A 98 4.15 20.30 19.72
CA VAL A 98 5.42 19.71 19.27
C VAL A 98 6.54 20.76 19.29
N ARG A 99 7.73 20.38 19.78
CA ARG A 99 8.94 21.18 19.70
C ARG A 99 10.10 20.34 19.19
N LEU A 100 10.86 20.88 18.26
CA LEU A 100 12.09 20.27 17.78
C LEU A 100 13.28 20.79 18.61
N ASN A 101 14.02 19.88 19.23
CA ASN A 101 15.37 20.11 19.74
C ASN A 101 16.39 19.48 18.78
N VAL A 102 17.46 20.20 18.43
CA VAL A 102 18.47 19.72 17.47
C VAL A 102 19.85 19.80 18.09
N GLU A 103 20.52 18.67 18.16
CA GLU A 103 21.89 18.52 18.61
C GLU A 103 22.73 18.11 17.39
N ALA A 104 23.54 19.05 16.90
CA ALA A 104 24.47 18.82 15.79
C ALA A 104 25.88 18.64 16.34
N GLU A 105 26.50 17.51 16.06
CA GLU A 105 27.81 17.12 16.54
C GLU A 105 28.83 17.08 15.41
N ASP A 106 30.11 17.21 15.76
CA ASP A 106 31.25 17.14 14.83
C ASP A 106 31.16 18.08 13.61
N VAL A 107 30.58 19.27 13.82
CA VAL A 107 30.46 20.26 12.75
C VAL A 107 31.83 20.78 12.31
N ARG A 108 32.17 20.54 11.04
CA ARG A 108 33.45 20.92 10.44
C ARG A 108 33.27 21.87 9.26
N ALA A 109 34.13 22.89 9.21
CA ALA A 109 34.13 23.89 8.16
C ALA A 109 35.20 23.57 7.11
N VAL A 110 34.80 23.53 5.84
CA VAL A 110 35.72 23.27 4.72
C VAL A 110 35.68 24.47 3.76
N PRO A 111 36.80 25.21 3.60
CA PRO A 111 36.90 26.31 2.65
C PRO A 111 36.76 25.83 1.20
N LEU A 112 36.18 26.67 0.35
CA LEU A 112 36.00 26.39 -1.08
C LEU A 112 36.90 27.25 -1.94
N ASP A 113 37.44 26.64 -3.00
CA ASP A 113 38.21 27.33 -4.04
C ASP A 113 37.31 28.13 -5.00
N SER A 114 36.06 27.68 -5.19
CA SER A 114 35.01 28.31 -6.00
C SER A 114 33.73 28.52 -5.20
N TYR A 115 32.76 29.26 -5.76
CA TYR A 115 31.44 29.40 -5.15
C TYR A 115 30.57 28.17 -5.47
N PRO A 116 29.66 27.77 -4.57
CA PRO A 116 28.75 26.64 -4.82
C PRO A 116 27.90 26.86 -6.07
N PRO A 117 27.50 25.79 -6.78
CA PRO A 117 26.53 25.89 -7.87
C PRO A 117 25.22 26.45 -7.33
N LEU A 118 24.67 27.45 -8.04
CA LEU A 118 23.39 28.04 -7.69
C LEU A 118 22.30 27.41 -8.55
N CYS A 119 21.11 27.26 -7.98
CA CYS A 119 19.91 26.94 -8.74
C CYS A 119 19.54 28.13 -9.64
N LEU A 120 19.97 28.10 -10.90
CA LEU A 120 19.73 29.14 -11.89
C LEU A 120 18.64 28.74 -12.91
N ASP A 121 17.86 27.70 -12.61
CA ASP A 121 16.82 27.22 -13.49
C ASP A 121 15.79 28.34 -13.79
N SER A 122 15.84 28.83 -15.02
CA SER A 122 15.01 29.95 -15.49
C SER A 122 13.53 29.59 -15.59
N GLU A 123 13.19 28.30 -15.54
CA GLU A 123 11.79 27.87 -15.43
C GLU A 123 11.24 28.12 -14.02
N LEU A 124 12.12 28.26 -13.02
CA LEU A 124 11.73 28.61 -11.65
C LEU A 124 11.39 30.10 -11.46
N ARG A 125 11.86 30.97 -12.38
CA ARG A 125 11.67 32.42 -12.25
C ARG A 125 11.89 33.17 -13.57
N PRO A 126 11.01 34.13 -13.93
CA PRO A 126 11.36 35.18 -14.89
C PRO A 126 12.58 35.98 -14.39
N VAL A 127 13.59 36.14 -15.25
CA VAL A 127 14.92 36.65 -14.88
C VAL A 127 14.89 38.12 -14.47
N ASP A 128 14.62 38.39 -13.19
CA ASP A 128 15.01 39.63 -12.51
C ASP A 128 15.98 39.28 -11.37
N PHE A 129 17.24 39.68 -11.53
CA PHE A 129 18.32 39.47 -10.58
C PHE A 129 17.96 40.05 -9.20
N VAL A 130 17.66 39.19 -8.22
CA VAL A 130 17.63 39.57 -6.81
C VAL A 130 18.83 38.94 -6.13
N ASN A 131 19.75 39.76 -5.64
CA ASN A 131 20.87 39.31 -4.82
C ASN A 131 20.29 38.70 -3.52
N ALA A 132 20.42 37.40 -3.32
CA ALA A 132 19.89 36.74 -2.14
C ALA A 132 20.66 37.20 -0.88
N ASP A 133 19.93 37.77 0.08
CA ASP A 133 20.47 38.32 1.34
C ASP A 133 20.54 37.21 2.41
N TYR A 134 21.56 36.36 2.33
CA TYR A 134 21.87 35.36 3.35
C TYR A 134 23.40 35.29 3.57
N ASP A 135 23.80 35.01 4.82
CA ASP A 135 25.19 34.65 5.13
C ASP A 135 25.38 33.13 5.26
N ILE A 136 24.41 32.43 5.86
CA ILE A 136 24.41 30.96 5.94
C ILE A 136 23.12 30.40 5.33
N TYR A 137 23.24 29.35 4.53
CA TYR A 137 22.11 28.65 3.93
C TYR A 137 22.35 27.12 3.85
N PRO A 138 21.38 26.29 4.27
CA PRO A 138 20.17 26.63 5.04
C PRO A 138 20.46 27.20 6.43
N GLN A 139 19.45 27.75 7.10
CA GLN A 139 19.63 28.45 8.40
C GLN A 139 19.89 27.51 9.58
N SER A 140 19.41 26.27 9.53
CA SER A 140 19.56 25.25 10.58
C SER A 140 20.00 23.92 9.97
N PHE A 141 20.57 23.03 10.79
CA PHE A 141 20.87 21.65 10.39
C PHE A 141 19.64 20.77 10.36
N ALA A 142 18.60 21.08 11.14
CA ALA A 142 17.29 20.47 10.99
C ALA A 142 16.17 21.46 11.28
N GLU A 143 14.99 21.23 10.71
CA GLU A 143 13.76 21.97 10.93
C GLU A 143 12.53 21.05 10.77
N ILE A 144 11.39 21.44 11.35
CA ILE A 144 10.12 20.76 11.09
C ILE A 144 9.16 21.70 10.35
N SER A 145 8.32 21.14 9.49
CA SER A 145 7.17 21.88 8.93
C SER A 145 6.16 22.25 10.01
N SER A 146 5.20 23.13 9.66
CA SER A 146 3.95 23.19 10.41
C SER A 146 3.29 21.81 10.42
N PRO A 147 2.66 21.38 11.54
CA PRO A 147 1.88 20.15 11.56
C PRO A 147 0.75 20.17 10.52
N PHE A 148 0.58 19.05 9.83
CA PHE A 148 -0.48 18.83 8.85
C PHE A 148 -1.24 17.55 9.18
N ILE A 149 -2.45 17.39 8.64
CA ILE A 149 -3.31 16.24 8.88
C ILE A 149 -3.60 15.56 7.54
N ILE A 150 -3.61 14.23 7.54
CA ILE A 150 -4.21 13.44 6.48
C ILE A 150 -5.12 12.42 7.16
N ARG A 151 -6.43 12.53 6.95
CA ARG A 151 -7.45 11.57 7.42
C ARG A 151 -7.32 11.25 8.91
N GLY A 152 -7.29 12.30 9.73
CA GLY A 152 -7.16 12.18 11.19
C GLY A 152 -5.77 11.79 11.71
N VAL A 153 -4.77 11.59 10.85
CA VAL A 153 -3.37 11.35 11.25
C VAL A 153 -2.58 12.64 11.14
N ARG A 154 -2.06 13.12 12.27
CA ARG A 154 -1.29 14.37 12.35
C ARG A 154 0.19 14.10 12.23
N MET A 155 0.85 14.85 11.35
CA MET A 155 2.24 14.63 10.98
C MET A 155 3.03 15.93 10.89
N VAL A 156 4.36 15.81 10.94
CA VAL A 156 5.31 16.86 10.54
C VAL A 156 6.32 16.30 9.55
N LYS A 157 6.78 17.15 8.64
CA LYS A 157 7.97 16.86 7.83
C LYS A 157 9.20 17.30 8.62
N LEU A 158 10.08 16.36 8.96
CA LEU A 158 11.43 16.65 9.45
C LEU A 158 12.35 16.83 8.25
N SER A 159 13.01 17.99 8.22
CA SER A 159 13.99 18.43 7.22
C SER A 159 15.37 18.41 7.85
N VAL A 160 16.34 17.67 7.28
CA VAL A 160 17.74 17.65 7.71
C VAL A 160 18.63 18.15 6.58
N ASN A 161 19.55 19.05 6.91
CA ASN A 161 20.47 19.72 6.01
C ASN A 161 21.91 19.31 6.36
N PRO A 162 22.46 18.23 5.79
CA PRO A 162 23.79 17.72 6.15
C PRO A 162 24.91 18.71 5.86
N VAL A 163 24.73 19.52 4.81
CA VAL A 163 25.67 20.53 4.35
C VAL A 163 25.01 21.91 4.37
N ARG A 164 25.72 22.90 4.91
CA ARG A 164 25.32 24.31 4.87
C ARG A 164 26.42 25.15 4.27
N TYR A 165 26.09 26.13 3.45
CA TYR A 165 27.03 27.06 2.86
C TYR A 165 27.12 28.37 3.65
N GLN A 166 28.33 28.78 4.03
CA GLN A 166 28.64 30.07 4.64
C GLN A 166 29.34 31.00 3.64
N LYS A 167 28.62 32.07 3.25
CA LYS A 167 29.02 33.03 2.21
C LYS A 167 30.16 33.94 2.63
N SER A 168 30.19 34.41 3.88
CA SER A 168 31.23 35.32 4.38
C SER A 168 32.64 34.70 4.39
N THR A 169 32.72 33.40 4.61
CA THR A 169 33.98 32.64 4.67
C THR A 169 34.24 31.79 3.43
N ASN A 170 33.28 31.73 2.50
CA ASN A 170 33.26 30.81 1.36
C ASN A 170 33.58 29.37 1.78
N SER A 171 32.79 28.81 2.71
CA SER A 171 33.00 27.47 3.24
C SER A 171 31.71 26.69 3.35
N TYR A 172 31.79 25.37 3.22
CA TYR A 172 30.71 24.48 3.66
C TYR A 172 30.91 24.10 5.13
N LEU A 173 29.79 23.96 5.83
CA LEU A 173 29.68 23.43 7.18
C LEU A 173 29.03 22.06 7.08
N PHE A 174 29.81 21.03 7.34
CA PHE A 174 29.35 19.64 7.36
C PHE A 174 29.00 19.24 8.78
N CYS A 175 27.86 18.59 8.95
CA CYS A 175 27.46 17.92 10.18
C CYS A 175 27.66 16.43 9.97
N ASP A 176 28.49 15.77 10.78
CA ASP A 176 28.71 14.33 10.63
C ASP A 176 27.66 13.54 11.44
N ASN A 177 27.20 14.05 12.58
CA ASN A 177 26.16 13.43 13.41
C ASN A 177 25.09 14.43 13.83
N LEU A 178 23.82 14.05 13.73
CA LEU A 178 22.71 14.89 14.15
C LEU A 178 21.67 14.09 14.96
N ARG A 179 21.24 14.64 16.10
CA ARG A 179 20.08 14.17 16.85
C ARG A 179 18.97 15.23 16.84
N ALA A 180 17.83 14.87 16.27
CA ALA A 180 16.60 15.66 16.23
C ALA A 180 15.57 15.04 17.18
N THR A 181 15.22 15.71 18.28
CA THR A 181 14.21 15.22 19.23
C THR A 181 12.94 16.06 19.12
N LEU A 182 11.84 15.42 18.77
CA LEU A 182 10.49 15.98 18.85
C LEU A 182 9.97 15.75 20.26
N GLU A 183 9.76 16.82 21.01
CA GLU A 183 9.17 16.80 22.34
C GLU A 183 7.69 17.15 22.26
N PHE A 184 6.85 16.35 22.92
CA PHE A 184 5.42 16.54 23.01
C PHE A 184 5.04 17.02 24.42
N SER A 185 4.15 18.01 24.47
CA SER A 185 3.67 18.56 25.73
C SER A 185 2.23 19.03 25.61
N ASP A 186 1.53 19.07 26.74
CA ASP A 186 0.21 19.68 26.83
C ASP A 186 0.27 21.19 26.52
N GLY A 187 -0.74 21.70 25.82
CA GLY A 187 -0.87 23.12 25.52
C GLY A 187 -1.85 23.37 24.37
N ASP A 188 -1.72 24.52 23.70
CA ASP A 188 -2.47 24.86 22.49
C ASP A 188 -1.69 24.39 21.25
N PRO A 189 -1.97 23.20 20.69
CA PRO A 189 -1.28 22.68 19.51
C PRO A 189 -1.61 23.47 18.23
N VAL A 190 -0.67 23.49 17.29
CA VAL A 190 -0.93 23.97 15.92
C VAL A 190 -1.57 22.86 15.11
N ASN A 191 -2.73 23.11 14.51
CA ASN A 191 -3.43 22.13 13.65
C ASN A 191 -3.70 20.79 14.37
N PRO A 192 -4.41 20.77 15.52
CA PRO A 192 -4.76 19.53 16.20
C PRO A 192 -5.80 18.72 15.43
N VAL A 193 -5.83 17.40 15.67
CA VAL A 193 -6.92 16.53 15.25
C VAL A 193 -8.07 16.68 16.24
N GLU A 194 -9.23 17.08 15.76
CA GLU A 194 -10.43 17.24 16.58
C GLU A 194 -11.02 15.87 16.97
N ASN A 195 -10.98 14.90 16.05
CA ASN A 195 -11.51 13.54 16.24
C ASN A 195 -10.41 12.49 15.98
N PRO A 196 -9.53 12.22 16.95
CA PRO A 196 -8.38 11.33 16.76
C PRO A 196 -8.71 9.84 16.84
N ASN A 197 -9.80 9.47 17.51
CA ASN A 197 -10.23 8.09 17.61
C ASN A 197 -10.90 7.65 16.29
N ARG A 198 -10.36 6.61 15.65
CA ARG A 198 -10.79 6.08 14.36
C ARG A 198 -10.79 4.57 14.47
N GLN A 199 -11.91 3.93 14.16
CA GLN A 199 -12.10 2.50 14.41
C GLN A 199 -11.87 1.64 13.15
N HIS A 200 -12.11 2.20 11.96
CA HIS A 200 -12.13 1.51 10.68
C HIS A 200 -11.42 2.32 9.57
N ARG A 201 -10.12 2.55 9.72
CA ARG A 201 -9.33 3.19 8.66
C ARG A 201 -9.27 2.27 7.44
N SER A 202 -9.49 2.83 6.25
CA SER A 202 -9.46 2.02 5.03
C SER A 202 -8.07 1.46 4.77
N ARG A 203 -8.04 0.26 4.18
CA ARG A 203 -6.79 -0.44 3.84
C ARG A 203 -5.92 0.35 2.87
N GLU A 204 -6.54 1.10 1.95
CA GLU A 204 -5.81 1.93 1.00
C GLU A 204 -5.15 3.14 1.68
N PHE A 205 -5.79 3.73 2.70
CA PHE A 205 -5.15 4.76 3.51
C PHE A 205 -3.96 4.20 4.31
N LEU A 206 -4.10 3.02 4.93
CA LEU A 206 -3.02 2.39 5.67
C LEU A 206 -1.82 2.07 4.76
N LYS A 207 -2.06 1.52 3.56
CA LYS A 207 -1.02 1.33 2.53
C LYS A 207 -0.31 2.63 2.15
N PHE A 208 -1.06 3.73 2.00
CA PHE A 208 -0.47 5.04 1.77
C PHE A 208 0.40 5.47 2.95
N LEU A 209 -0.12 5.37 4.17
CA LEU A 209 0.58 5.81 5.38
C LEU A 209 1.88 5.04 5.60
N ASP A 210 1.91 3.73 5.32
CA ASP A 210 3.10 2.88 5.40
C ASP A 210 4.19 3.30 4.41
N ASP A 211 3.84 3.75 3.20
CA ASP A 211 4.82 4.35 2.29
C ASP A 211 5.15 5.81 2.68
N PHE A 212 4.22 6.53 3.30
CA PHE A 212 4.31 7.97 3.51
C PHE A 212 4.94 8.42 4.84
N ALA A 213 4.85 7.68 5.94
CA ALA A 213 5.46 8.03 7.23
C ALA A 213 6.53 7.01 7.64
N GLU A 214 7.40 7.41 8.58
CA GLU A 214 8.47 6.53 9.11
C GLU A 214 8.03 5.71 10.33
N ASN A 215 7.07 6.21 11.09
CA ASN A 215 6.49 5.58 12.29
C ASN A 215 4.97 5.40 12.13
N SER A 216 4.55 4.87 10.97
CA SER A 216 3.14 4.60 10.65
C SER A 216 2.54 3.48 11.50
N ASP A 217 3.39 2.58 12.00
CA ASP A 217 3.07 1.44 12.84
C ASP A 217 2.31 1.84 14.12
N ILE A 218 2.58 3.04 14.65
CA ILE A 218 1.85 3.61 15.79
C ILE A 218 0.35 3.76 15.48
N ILE A 219 -0.03 3.92 14.22
CA ILE A 219 -1.44 4.01 13.80
C ILE A 219 -2.04 2.64 13.54
N SER A 220 -1.27 1.68 13.02
CA SER A 220 -1.78 0.35 12.67
C SER A 220 -1.90 -0.59 13.87
N ARG A 221 -1.12 -0.38 14.95
CA ARG A 221 -1.13 -1.22 16.17
C ARG A 221 -2.49 -1.26 16.87
N ASP A 222 -3.27 -0.21 16.75
CA ASP A 222 -4.58 -0.08 17.41
C ASP A 222 -5.77 -0.37 16.48
N HIS A 223 -5.52 -0.81 15.24
CA HIS A 223 -6.60 -1.17 14.32
C HIS A 223 -6.95 -2.65 14.43
N PRO A 224 -8.13 -3.01 14.98
CA PRO A 224 -8.62 -4.37 14.84
C PRO A 224 -8.84 -4.64 13.35
N ASP A 225 -8.49 -5.84 12.90
CA ASP A 225 -8.94 -6.37 11.61
C ASP A 225 -10.46 -6.54 11.68
N ASP A 226 -11.23 -5.45 11.54
CA ASP A 226 -12.68 -5.53 11.54
C ASP A 226 -13.13 -6.26 10.26
N PRO A 227 -13.79 -7.42 10.38
CA PRO A 227 -14.11 -8.24 9.24
C PRO A 227 -15.49 -7.96 8.64
N ILE A 228 -16.25 -7.00 9.17
CA ILE A 228 -17.63 -6.69 8.70
C ILE A 228 -17.62 -5.71 7.52
N HIS A 229 -16.69 -4.76 7.50
CA HIS A 229 -16.57 -3.74 6.44
C HIS A 229 -15.15 -3.68 5.88
N PHE A 230 -14.88 -4.49 4.84
CA PHE A 230 -13.60 -4.44 4.13
C PHE A 230 -13.58 -3.50 2.92
N GLY A 231 -14.72 -2.95 2.52
CA GLY A 231 -14.85 -2.12 1.33
C GLY A 231 -14.47 -0.68 1.63
N ASP A 232 -13.81 -0.02 0.67
CA ASP A 232 -13.63 1.44 0.71
C ASP A 232 -15.01 2.14 0.79
N HIS A 233 -15.06 3.29 1.45
CA HIS A 233 -16.26 4.11 1.59
C HIS A 233 -16.20 5.29 0.61
N TYR A 234 -17.11 5.31 -0.35
CA TYR A 234 -17.19 6.31 -1.40
C TYR A 234 -18.16 7.44 -1.06
N LEU A 235 -17.75 8.66 -1.36
CA LEU A 235 -18.68 9.75 -1.68
C LEU A 235 -18.66 10.02 -3.18
N VAL A 236 -19.78 9.73 -3.85
CA VAL A 236 -20.02 10.08 -5.25
C VAL A 236 -20.70 11.45 -5.31
N VAL A 237 -19.93 12.47 -5.69
CA VAL A 237 -20.46 13.83 -5.89
C VAL A 237 -20.76 14.03 -7.36
N THR A 238 -22.04 14.04 -7.71
CA THR A 238 -22.49 14.00 -9.11
C THR A 238 -23.40 15.16 -9.44
N HIS A 239 -23.29 15.74 -10.65
CA HIS A 239 -24.38 16.58 -11.16
C HIS A 239 -25.67 15.75 -11.26
N GLU A 240 -26.82 16.32 -10.86
CA GLU A 240 -28.11 15.60 -10.79
C GLU A 240 -28.46 14.84 -12.09
N GLY A 241 -28.24 15.46 -13.25
CA GLY A 241 -28.48 14.85 -14.56
C GLY A 241 -27.58 13.65 -14.91
N CYS A 242 -26.46 13.45 -14.21
CA CYS A 242 -25.56 12.32 -14.43
C CYS A 242 -25.94 11.07 -13.60
N LEU A 243 -26.73 11.22 -12.52
CA LEU A 243 -26.92 10.19 -11.51
C LEU A 243 -27.54 8.91 -12.08
N GLU A 244 -28.60 9.02 -12.87
CA GLU A 244 -29.28 7.88 -13.52
C GLU A 244 -28.28 6.99 -14.29
N TYR A 245 -27.33 7.62 -14.98
CA TYR A 245 -26.35 6.93 -15.83
C TYR A 245 -25.10 6.50 -15.05
N ALA A 246 -24.88 7.04 -13.84
CA ALA A 246 -23.83 6.59 -12.92
C ALA A 246 -24.26 5.37 -12.10
N ALA A 247 -25.58 5.13 -11.97
CA ALA A 247 -26.12 4.06 -11.12
C ALA A 247 -25.51 2.68 -11.38
N PRO A 248 -25.30 2.18 -12.63
CA PRO A 248 -24.69 0.86 -12.82
C PRO A 248 -23.28 0.74 -12.24
N PHE A 249 -22.53 1.84 -12.19
CA PHE A 249 -21.23 1.89 -11.53
C PHE A 249 -21.37 1.90 -9.99
N ILE A 250 -22.30 2.68 -9.46
CA ILE A 250 -22.60 2.74 -8.01
C ILE A 250 -23.01 1.35 -7.50
N GLU A 251 -23.90 0.68 -8.24
CA GLU A 251 -24.37 -0.66 -7.89
C GLU A 251 -23.25 -1.71 -8.00
N TRP A 252 -22.32 -1.58 -8.96
CA TRP A 252 -21.12 -2.42 -9.01
C TRP A 252 -20.25 -2.29 -7.76
N ARG A 253 -20.04 -1.06 -7.27
CA ARG A 253 -19.29 -0.83 -6.03
C ARG A 253 -20.02 -1.41 -4.81
N ARG A 254 -21.35 -1.25 -4.72
CA ARG A 254 -22.16 -1.87 -3.65
C ARG A 254 -22.10 -3.41 -3.67
N LYS A 255 -22.16 -4.03 -4.86
CA LYS A 255 -22.02 -5.50 -5.03
C LYS A 255 -20.67 -6.05 -4.59
N THR A 256 -19.64 -5.21 -4.53
CA THR A 256 -18.30 -5.55 -4.04
C THR A 256 -18.07 -5.07 -2.61
N GLY A 257 -19.14 -4.82 -1.87
CA GLY A 257 -19.11 -4.53 -0.44
C GLY A 257 -18.62 -3.13 -0.08
N HIS A 258 -18.54 -2.20 -1.04
CA HIS A 258 -18.24 -0.81 -0.76
C HIS A 258 -19.46 -0.07 -0.23
N ASP A 259 -19.26 0.75 0.80
CA ASP A 259 -20.23 1.75 1.20
C ASP A 259 -20.20 2.89 0.18
N VAL A 260 -21.36 3.25 -0.38
CA VAL A 260 -21.45 4.29 -1.41
C VAL A 260 -22.54 5.29 -1.09
N ASP A 261 -22.10 6.48 -0.69
CA ASP A 261 -22.93 7.65 -0.48
C ASP A 261 -22.98 8.52 -1.74
N ILE A 262 -24.15 9.12 -1.99
CA ILE A 262 -24.38 9.95 -3.16
C ILE A 262 -24.68 11.38 -2.70
N LEU A 263 -23.89 12.33 -3.21
CA LEU A 263 -24.17 13.75 -3.11
C LEU A 263 -24.58 14.28 -4.49
N SER A 264 -25.88 14.26 -4.75
CA SER A 264 -26.46 14.80 -5.99
C SER A 264 -26.49 16.33 -5.94
N ILE A 265 -25.76 16.98 -6.86
CA ILE A 265 -25.61 18.42 -6.96
C ILE A 265 -26.62 18.98 -7.97
N PRO A 266 -27.58 19.82 -7.53
CA PRO A 266 -28.54 20.45 -8.41
C PRO A 266 -27.89 21.39 -9.43
N ASN A 267 -28.47 21.50 -10.63
CA ASN A 267 -27.92 22.31 -11.72
C ASN A 267 -27.69 23.79 -11.33
N ASN A 268 -28.52 24.35 -10.43
CA ASN A 268 -28.37 25.74 -9.96
C ASN A 268 -27.21 25.95 -8.95
N ILE A 269 -26.64 24.89 -8.40
CA ILE A 269 -25.49 24.91 -7.47
C ILE A 269 -24.21 24.42 -8.16
N SER A 270 -24.34 23.56 -9.17
CA SER A 270 -23.26 22.82 -9.84
C SER A 270 -22.07 23.63 -10.40
N ARG A 271 -22.21 24.96 -10.47
CA ARG A 271 -21.16 25.89 -10.93
C ARG A 271 -20.58 26.77 -9.81
N ASP A 272 -21.04 26.58 -8.58
CA ASP A 272 -20.57 27.25 -7.37
C ASP A 272 -19.65 26.31 -6.60
N SER A 273 -18.35 26.40 -6.90
CA SER A 273 -17.33 25.52 -6.34
C SER A 273 -17.24 25.60 -4.82
N ASP A 274 -17.47 26.78 -4.24
CA ASP A 274 -17.44 27.00 -2.79
C ASP A 274 -18.63 26.28 -2.13
N ARG A 275 -19.82 26.36 -2.75
CA ARG A 275 -20.98 25.65 -2.23
C ARG A 275 -20.83 24.14 -2.34
N ILE A 276 -20.26 23.63 -3.44
CA ILE A 276 -19.96 22.19 -3.60
C ILE A 276 -19.00 21.75 -2.50
N LYS A 277 -17.90 22.49 -2.26
CA LYS A 277 -16.93 22.17 -1.21
C LYS A 277 -17.59 22.14 0.16
N ALA A 278 -18.44 23.12 0.46
CA ALA A 278 -19.16 23.19 1.72
C ALA A 278 -20.06 21.97 1.94
N LEU A 279 -20.78 21.49 0.91
CA LEU A 279 -21.61 20.29 1.03
C LEU A 279 -20.79 19.02 1.28
N ILE A 280 -19.63 18.88 0.62
CA ILE A 280 -18.71 17.76 0.86
C ILE A 280 -18.17 17.81 2.30
N GLN A 281 -17.76 18.99 2.76
CA GLN A 281 -17.30 19.19 4.14
C GLN A 281 -18.40 18.89 5.16
N GLU A 282 -19.61 19.41 4.95
CA GLU A 282 -20.78 19.15 5.81
C GLU A 282 -21.05 17.64 5.95
N ARG A 283 -20.89 16.88 4.86
CA ARG A 283 -21.04 15.42 4.87
C ARG A 283 -19.90 14.74 5.64
N TYR A 284 -18.65 15.11 5.38
CA TYR A 284 -17.48 14.56 6.07
C TYR A 284 -17.57 14.79 7.59
N ASP A 285 -17.89 16.02 8.00
CA ASP A 285 -18.02 16.41 9.40
C ASP A 285 -19.18 15.66 10.10
N SER A 286 -20.24 15.27 9.38
CA SER A 286 -21.37 14.51 9.97
C SER A 286 -20.91 13.17 10.52
N TYR A 287 -20.15 12.39 9.73
CA TYR A 287 -19.61 11.11 10.19
C TYR A 287 -18.75 11.28 11.44
N LEU A 288 -17.87 12.28 11.44
CA LEU A 288 -17.03 12.58 12.61
C LEU A 288 -17.85 12.86 13.86
N ASN A 289 -18.92 13.65 13.74
CA ASN A 289 -19.79 14.00 14.85
C ASN A 289 -20.60 12.80 15.37
N GLU A 290 -20.82 11.80 14.52
CA GLU A 290 -21.50 10.54 14.84
C GLU A 290 -20.53 9.47 15.38
N GLY A 291 -19.22 9.76 15.41
CA GLY A 291 -18.19 8.82 15.83
C GLY A 291 -17.83 7.78 14.77
N LEU A 292 -18.22 8.01 13.52
CA LEU A 292 -17.95 7.14 12.38
C LEU A 292 -16.74 7.64 11.59
N ASP A 293 -16.05 6.71 10.92
CA ASP A 293 -15.04 7.06 9.95
C ASP A 293 -15.69 7.57 8.65
N PRO A 294 -15.33 8.76 8.15
CA PRO A 294 -15.91 9.30 6.92
C PRO A 294 -15.44 8.54 5.68
N PHE A 295 -16.07 8.82 4.54
CA PHE A 295 -15.64 8.34 3.23
C PHE A 295 -14.14 8.55 2.99
N ASP A 296 -13.49 7.59 2.35
CA ASP A 296 -12.06 7.60 2.02
C ASP A 296 -11.77 7.76 0.52
N GLN A 297 -12.80 7.60 -0.32
CA GLN A 297 -12.76 7.83 -1.76
C GLN A 297 -13.77 8.92 -2.17
N LEU A 298 -13.35 9.84 -3.04
CA LEU A 298 -14.17 10.91 -3.59
C LEU A 298 -14.19 10.82 -5.13
N LEU A 299 -15.34 10.48 -5.69
CA LEU A 299 -15.56 10.49 -7.14
C LEU A 299 -16.40 11.70 -7.55
N LEU A 300 -15.83 12.57 -8.37
CA LEU A 300 -16.53 13.71 -8.97
C LEU A 300 -17.11 13.28 -10.32
N ILE A 301 -18.43 13.45 -10.53
CA ILE A 301 -19.10 13.12 -11.79
C ILE A 301 -19.78 14.37 -12.37
N GLY A 302 -19.27 14.80 -13.52
CA GLY A 302 -19.77 15.99 -14.19
C GLY A 302 -18.67 16.69 -14.97
N ASP A 303 -19.08 17.50 -15.94
CA ASP A 303 -18.14 18.18 -16.81
C ASP A 303 -17.65 19.52 -16.28
N ARG A 304 -16.54 20.02 -16.80
CA ARG A 304 -16.15 21.43 -16.62
C ARG A 304 -16.77 22.26 -17.75
N SER A 305 -16.99 23.57 -17.53
CA SER A 305 -17.52 24.43 -18.61
C SER A 305 -16.56 24.67 -19.77
N ASN A 306 -15.28 24.32 -19.60
CA ASN A 306 -14.28 24.54 -20.62
C ASN A 306 -13.25 23.41 -20.67
N TYR A 307 -13.19 22.75 -21.82
CA TYR A 307 -12.07 21.92 -22.26
C TYR A 307 -11.54 22.52 -23.55
N ALA A 308 -10.21 22.63 -23.69
CA ALA A 308 -9.61 23.25 -24.87
C ALA A 308 -10.04 22.53 -26.16
N TRP A 309 -10.11 21.19 -26.11
CA TRP A 309 -10.54 20.33 -27.20
C TRP A 309 -11.38 19.18 -26.62
N GLY A 310 -12.64 19.05 -27.05
CA GLY A 310 -13.57 18.05 -26.52
C GLY A 310 -15.04 18.50 -26.55
N VAL A 311 -15.97 17.55 -26.47
CA VAL A 311 -17.41 17.85 -26.46
C VAL A 311 -17.85 18.24 -25.05
N VAL A 312 -18.01 19.52 -24.75
CA VAL A 312 -18.52 19.95 -23.43
C VAL A 312 -19.99 19.55 -23.27
N GLY A 313 -20.28 18.76 -22.23
CA GLY A 313 -21.61 18.35 -21.83
C GLY A 313 -22.37 19.45 -21.09
N PRO A 314 -23.72 19.43 -21.13
CA PRO A 314 -24.56 20.37 -20.37
C PRO A 314 -24.52 20.16 -18.85
N TRP A 315 -24.23 18.96 -18.37
CA TRP A 315 -24.18 18.64 -16.93
C TRP A 315 -22.79 18.94 -16.38
N GLN A 316 -22.62 20.17 -15.90
CA GLN A 316 -21.33 20.70 -15.47
C GLN A 316 -21.19 20.62 -13.95
N LEU A 317 -20.10 20.09 -13.44
CA LEU A 317 -19.69 20.12 -12.04
C LEU A 317 -18.34 20.84 -11.94
N GLU A 318 -18.38 22.15 -11.71
CA GLU A 318 -17.19 23.00 -11.72
C GLU A 318 -16.29 22.76 -10.51
N ALA A 319 -15.02 23.18 -10.64
CA ALA A 319 -14.07 23.26 -9.55
C ALA A 319 -13.50 24.68 -9.45
N ASP A 320 -13.00 25.04 -8.28
CA ASP A 320 -12.30 26.32 -8.12
C ASP A 320 -11.05 26.36 -9.02
N ARG A 321 -10.58 27.56 -9.30
CA ARG A 321 -9.34 27.77 -10.07
C ARG A 321 -8.13 27.50 -9.18
N GLY A 322 -7.20 26.68 -9.66
CA GLY A 322 -5.93 26.40 -8.97
C GLY A 322 -4.83 27.44 -9.21
N GLU A 323 -3.70 27.24 -8.54
CA GLU A 323 -2.47 28.02 -8.71
C GLU A 323 -1.65 27.43 -9.88
N ARG A 324 -1.10 28.27 -10.77
CA ARG A 324 -0.50 27.83 -12.05
C ARG A 324 0.75 28.63 -12.44
N ILE A 325 1.72 28.01 -13.12
CA ILE A 325 2.92 28.70 -13.65
C ILE A 325 2.59 29.32 -15.01
N TRP A 326 1.84 28.60 -15.85
CA TRP A 326 1.41 29.04 -17.17
C TRP A 326 -0.10 29.27 -17.24
N ASP A 327 -0.56 30.20 -18.09
CA ASP A 327 -1.99 30.51 -18.25
C ASP A 327 -2.75 29.31 -18.84
N GLY A 328 -3.79 28.79 -18.16
CA GLY A 328 -4.64 27.72 -18.74
C GLY A 328 -5.48 26.87 -17.78
N ALA A 329 -4.92 26.38 -16.67
CA ALA A 329 -5.62 25.44 -15.78
C ALA A 329 -6.77 26.13 -15.01
N ASN A 330 -8.01 25.81 -15.33
CA ASN A 330 -9.22 26.36 -14.69
C ASN A 330 -9.90 25.34 -13.78
N HIS A 331 -9.12 24.60 -12.99
CA HIS A 331 -9.59 23.54 -12.11
C HIS A 331 -8.65 23.35 -10.93
N ALA A 332 -9.16 22.77 -9.85
CA ALA A 332 -8.42 22.39 -8.65
C ALA A 332 -9.23 21.36 -7.86
N ASP A 333 -9.49 20.20 -8.46
CA ASP A 333 -10.30 19.13 -7.84
C ASP A 333 -9.70 18.69 -6.48
N TYR A 334 -8.38 18.81 -6.30
CA TYR A 334 -7.72 18.48 -5.02
C TYR A 334 -8.25 19.30 -3.84
N LYS A 335 -8.78 20.51 -4.07
CA LYS A 335 -9.37 21.34 -3.01
C LYS A 335 -10.61 20.68 -2.41
N TYR A 336 -11.34 19.87 -3.18
CA TYR A 336 -12.49 19.11 -2.65
C TYR A 336 -12.08 18.04 -1.64
N ALA A 337 -10.87 17.53 -1.75
CA ALA A 337 -10.32 16.52 -0.85
C ALA A 337 -9.60 17.09 0.39
N LEU A 338 -9.45 18.42 0.53
CA LEU A 338 -8.89 19.06 1.74
C LEU A 338 -9.96 19.19 2.84
N LEU A 339 -10.18 18.16 3.65
CA LEU A 339 -11.33 18.02 4.55
C LEU A 339 -10.96 18.09 6.03
N GLU A 340 -9.71 17.82 6.39
CA GLU A 340 -9.18 17.98 7.74
C GLU A 340 -7.92 18.82 7.73
N GLY A 341 -7.66 19.47 8.88
CA GLY A 341 -6.54 20.36 9.03
C GLY A 341 -6.66 21.64 8.20
N ARG A 342 -5.99 22.71 8.65
CA ARG A 342 -5.87 23.94 7.86
C ARG A 342 -4.61 23.88 6.99
N ASP A 343 -4.50 22.83 6.19
CA ASP A 343 -3.33 22.55 5.35
C ASP A 343 -3.73 22.22 3.89
N ASN A 344 -2.80 21.64 3.12
CA ASN A 344 -2.96 21.41 1.67
C ASN A 344 -2.75 19.94 1.30
N TYR A 345 -2.92 19.02 2.24
CA TYR A 345 -2.86 17.59 1.98
C TYR A 345 -4.28 17.03 1.85
N PRO A 346 -4.60 16.31 0.76
CA PRO A 346 -5.89 15.65 0.62
C PRO A 346 -6.09 14.52 1.65
N ASP A 347 -7.28 14.44 2.23
CA ASP A 347 -7.68 13.45 3.24
C ASP A 347 -8.32 12.19 2.66
N VAL A 348 -8.63 12.21 1.36
CA VAL A 348 -9.34 11.14 0.66
C VAL A 348 -8.71 10.92 -0.72
N GLY A 349 -8.70 9.67 -1.20
CA GLY A 349 -8.41 9.34 -2.58
C GLY A 349 -9.43 9.99 -3.51
N PHE A 350 -9.01 10.57 -4.64
CA PHE A 350 -9.94 11.36 -5.45
C PHE A 350 -9.62 11.40 -6.96
N SER A 351 -10.69 11.39 -7.76
CA SER A 351 -10.61 11.50 -9.23
C SER A 351 -11.94 12.02 -9.81
N ARG A 352 -12.02 12.11 -11.15
CA ARG A 352 -13.20 12.63 -11.85
C ARG A 352 -13.61 11.76 -13.04
N PHE A 353 -14.90 11.46 -13.16
CA PHE A 353 -15.52 11.16 -14.45
C PHE A 353 -15.82 12.47 -15.17
N CYS A 354 -14.99 12.80 -16.16
CA CYS A 354 -15.20 13.98 -17.01
C CYS A 354 -16.27 13.69 -18.07
N ALA A 355 -17.50 13.45 -17.60
CA ALA A 355 -18.67 13.13 -18.38
C ALA A 355 -19.85 14.03 -17.93
N GLY A 356 -20.51 14.67 -18.89
CA GLY A 356 -21.60 15.62 -18.61
C GLY A 356 -22.80 15.49 -19.53
N ASN A 357 -22.99 14.31 -20.13
CA ASN A 357 -24.16 13.92 -20.91
C ASN A 357 -24.26 12.38 -20.90
N GLN A 358 -25.43 11.87 -21.28
CA GLN A 358 -25.70 10.43 -21.30
C GLN A 358 -24.65 9.63 -22.10
N PRO A 359 -24.31 9.95 -23.37
CA PRO A 359 -23.32 9.17 -24.12
C PRO A 359 -21.95 9.06 -23.44
N LEU A 360 -21.46 10.14 -22.83
CA LEU A 360 -20.20 10.12 -22.09
C LEU A 360 -20.33 9.34 -20.78
N MET A 361 -21.45 9.45 -20.07
CA MET A 361 -21.67 8.67 -18.85
C MET A 361 -21.66 7.17 -19.14
N GLU A 362 -22.42 6.74 -20.14
CA GLU A 362 -22.44 5.33 -20.58
C GLU A 362 -21.05 4.86 -21.03
N LEU A 363 -20.28 5.70 -21.71
CA LEU A 363 -18.90 5.38 -22.12
C LEU A 363 -17.97 5.18 -20.93
N PHE A 364 -18.01 6.03 -19.91
CA PHE A 364 -17.18 5.88 -18.71
C PHE A 364 -17.59 4.65 -17.91
N VAL A 365 -18.88 4.51 -17.59
CA VAL A 365 -19.40 3.41 -16.78
C VAL A 365 -19.16 2.07 -17.45
N LYS A 366 -19.51 1.90 -18.74
CA LYS A 366 -19.31 0.62 -19.43
C LYS A 366 -17.83 0.23 -19.57
N ARG A 367 -16.91 1.20 -19.74
CA ARG A 367 -15.46 0.89 -19.74
C ARG A 367 -14.97 0.42 -18.37
N THR A 368 -15.42 1.07 -17.30
CA THR A 368 -15.08 0.64 -15.93
C THR A 368 -15.62 -0.76 -15.65
N ILE A 369 -16.90 -1.02 -15.93
CA ILE A 369 -17.51 -2.36 -15.75
C ILE A 369 -16.80 -3.41 -16.60
N ALA A 370 -16.53 -3.12 -17.88
CA ALA A 370 -15.83 -4.05 -18.77
C ALA A 370 -14.36 -4.27 -18.40
N TYR A 371 -13.75 -3.42 -17.58
CA TYR A 371 -12.37 -3.60 -17.10
C TYR A 371 -12.31 -4.33 -15.75
N GLU A 372 -13.22 -4.00 -14.82
CA GLU A 372 -13.20 -4.54 -13.45
C GLU A 372 -14.13 -5.74 -13.26
N ALA A 373 -15.40 -5.61 -13.63
CA ALA A 373 -16.45 -6.60 -13.36
C ALA A 373 -16.45 -7.72 -14.40
N GLU A 374 -16.35 -7.36 -15.68
CA GLU A 374 -16.46 -8.28 -16.81
C GLU A 374 -15.26 -8.15 -17.77
N PRO A 375 -14.01 -8.35 -17.30
CA PRO A 375 -12.84 -8.23 -18.15
C PRO A 375 -12.89 -9.22 -19.32
N TYR A 376 -12.39 -8.79 -20.48
CA TYR A 376 -12.26 -9.64 -21.66
C TYR A 376 -11.26 -10.77 -21.40
N VAL A 377 -11.71 -12.03 -21.47
CA VAL A 377 -10.89 -13.21 -21.12
C VAL A 377 -10.75 -14.24 -22.26
N GLU A 378 -11.30 -13.97 -23.45
CA GLU A 378 -11.12 -14.90 -24.58
C GLU A 378 -9.66 -14.93 -25.08
N GLU A 379 -8.94 -13.83 -24.95
CA GLU A 379 -7.47 -13.77 -25.03
C GLU A 379 -6.96 -13.15 -23.74
N THR A 380 -6.05 -13.81 -23.03
CA THR A 380 -5.56 -13.36 -21.71
C THR A 380 -4.21 -12.65 -21.78
N ASP A 381 -3.47 -12.77 -22.89
CA ASP A 381 -2.13 -12.17 -23.05
C ASP A 381 -2.13 -10.64 -22.88
N TRP A 382 -3.29 -9.98 -23.01
CA TRP A 382 -3.36 -8.52 -22.81
C TRP A 382 -3.13 -8.11 -21.36
N PHE A 383 -3.47 -8.94 -20.37
CA PHE A 383 -3.28 -8.62 -18.95
C PHE A 383 -1.81 -8.34 -18.62
N THR A 384 -0.89 -9.01 -19.32
CA THR A 384 0.57 -8.84 -19.18
C THR A 384 1.19 -8.08 -20.35
N ARG A 385 0.39 -7.37 -21.15
CA ARG A 385 0.85 -6.47 -22.22
C ARG A 385 0.92 -5.04 -21.73
N GLY A 386 2.14 -4.47 -21.77
CA GLY A 386 2.41 -3.09 -21.39
C GLY A 386 3.02 -2.29 -22.54
N GLY A 387 2.71 -0.99 -22.60
CA GLY A 387 3.34 -0.05 -23.51
C GLY A 387 4.06 1.05 -22.73
N VAL A 388 5.36 1.20 -22.95
CA VAL A 388 6.19 2.17 -22.23
C VAL A 388 6.90 3.08 -23.23
N TYR A 389 6.74 4.41 -23.10
CA TYR A 389 7.22 5.31 -24.14
C TYR A 389 7.64 6.71 -23.71
N SER A 390 8.60 7.26 -24.44
CA SER A 390 9.00 8.67 -24.36
C SER A 390 9.34 9.24 -25.74
N GLN A 391 9.36 10.57 -25.83
CA GLN A 391 9.86 11.29 -27.01
C GLN A 391 10.68 12.53 -26.58
N HIS A 392 11.23 13.26 -27.54
CA HIS A 392 11.82 14.58 -27.30
C HIS A 392 10.80 15.56 -26.70
N TRP A 393 11.21 16.33 -25.70
CA TRP A 393 10.41 17.39 -25.06
C TRP A 393 10.75 18.76 -25.67
N GLY A 394 9.90 19.78 -25.62
CA GLY A 394 10.25 21.14 -26.01
C GLY A 394 9.83 21.57 -27.41
N ASN A 395 10.01 22.87 -27.68
CA ASN A 395 9.39 23.59 -28.80
C ASN A 395 10.26 23.72 -30.06
N ASP A 396 11.51 23.22 -30.04
CA ASP A 396 12.38 23.13 -31.21
C ASP A 396 13.47 22.05 -31.03
N GLU A 397 14.15 21.68 -32.11
CA GLU A 397 15.20 20.64 -32.19
C GLU A 397 16.47 20.91 -31.34
N HIS A 398 16.59 22.09 -30.72
CA HIS A 398 17.73 22.47 -29.91
C HIS A 398 17.36 22.73 -28.44
N ARG A 399 16.06 22.75 -28.13
CA ARG A 399 15.52 22.96 -26.79
C ARG A 399 14.95 21.65 -26.25
N ALA A 400 15.80 20.81 -25.69
CA ALA A 400 15.48 19.91 -24.57
C ALA A 400 16.59 18.89 -24.36
N TRP A 401 17.47 19.18 -23.41
CA TRP A 401 18.49 18.23 -22.99
C TRP A 401 18.20 17.82 -21.54
N ARG A 402 17.34 16.81 -21.38
CA ARG A 402 17.10 16.13 -20.11
C ARG A 402 16.99 14.62 -20.33
N ILE A 403 18.14 13.94 -20.18
CA ILE A 403 18.30 12.47 -20.19
C ILE A 403 17.30 11.74 -19.27
N SER A 404 16.82 12.41 -18.22
CA SER A 404 15.89 11.85 -17.24
C SER A 404 14.57 11.39 -17.88
N ILE A 405 14.11 12.01 -18.96
CA ILE A 405 12.86 11.60 -19.62
C ILE A 405 12.94 10.16 -20.16
N HIS A 406 14.03 9.88 -20.86
CA HIS A 406 14.31 8.58 -21.48
C HIS A 406 14.69 7.53 -20.44
N SER A 407 15.48 7.93 -19.44
CA SER A 407 15.88 7.06 -18.32
C SER A 407 14.66 6.56 -17.51
N ASN A 408 13.69 7.44 -17.23
CA ASN A 408 12.48 7.08 -16.49
C ASN A 408 11.68 5.96 -17.16
N VAL A 409 11.52 6.03 -18.49
CA VAL A 409 10.71 5.04 -19.21
C VAL A 409 11.46 3.72 -19.39
N ARG A 410 12.80 3.75 -19.44
CA ARG A 410 13.61 2.52 -19.35
C ARG A 410 13.44 1.84 -18.01
N TRP A 411 13.48 2.58 -16.89
CA TRP A 411 13.18 2.04 -15.56
C TRP A 411 11.78 1.42 -15.49
N ALA A 412 10.75 2.13 -15.97
CA ALA A 412 9.39 1.60 -15.95
C ALA A 412 9.22 0.34 -16.80
N ARG A 413 9.95 0.22 -17.92
CA ARG A 413 9.99 -1.01 -18.72
C ARG A 413 10.51 -2.20 -17.91
N GLU A 414 11.59 -2.00 -17.15
CA GLU A 414 12.14 -3.05 -16.30
C GLU A 414 11.23 -3.36 -15.09
N LEU A 415 10.58 -2.34 -14.52
CA LEU A 415 9.59 -2.54 -13.46
C LEU A 415 8.44 -3.44 -13.94
N LEU A 416 7.90 -3.24 -15.14
CA LEU A 416 6.84 -4.10 -15.67
C LEU A 416 7.30 -5.56 -15.84
N ARG A 417 8.53 -5.78 -16.31
CA ARG A 417 9.11 -7.13 -16.42
C ARG A 417 9.25 -7.80 -15.05
N ILE A 418 9.72 -7.06 -14.04
CA ILE A 418 9.83 -7.53 -12.65
C ILE A 418 8.46 -7.86 -12.06
N LYS A 419 7.42 -7.13 -12.48
CA LYS A 419 6.03 -7.39 -12.10
C LYS A 419 5.37 -8.51 -12.92
N GLY A 420 6.11 -9.20 -13.79
CA GLY A 420 5.62 -10.36 -14.53
C GLY A 420 4.96 -10.05 -15.89
N PHE A 421 5.12 -8.83 -16.43
CA PHE A 421 4.64 -8.53 -17.78
C PHE A 421 5.50 -9.22 -18.84
N GLU A 422 4.87 -10.02 -19.69
CA GLU A 422 5.53 -10.83 -20.71
C GLU A 422 5.70 -10.09 -22.05
N ASP A 423 4.79 -9.16 -22.39
CA ASP A 423 4.83 -8.35 -23.62
C ASP A 423 4.94 -6.86 -23.27
N VAL A 424 6.17 -6.40 -22.99
CA VAL A 424 6.44 -4.97 -22.76
C VAL A 424 6.97 -4.31 -24.03
N ARG A 425 6.10 -3.55 -24.70
CA ARG A 425 6.44 -2.79 -25.90
C ARG A 425 7.02 -1.46 -25.51
N PHE A 426 8.14 -1.11 -26.14
CA PHE A 426 8.94 0.04 -25.76
C PHE A 426 9.18 0.98 -26.95
N TYR A 427 8.99 2.28 -26.75
CA TYR A 427 9.34 3.31 -27.73
C TYR A 427 10.14 4.42 -27.07
N GLU A 428 11.26 4.77 -27.67
CA GLU A 428 12.09 5.88 -27.24
C GLU A 428 12.66 6.56 -28.47
N ASP A 429 12.49 7.87 -28.56
CA ASP A 429 13.03 8.67 -29.66
C ASP A 429 13.52 10.02 -29.17
N TYR A 430 14.78 10.32 -29.46
CA TYR A 430 15.44 11.59 -29.14
C TYR A 430 15.22 12.62 -30.25
N GLU A 431 14.74 12.21 -31.42
CA GLU A 431 14.47 13.12 -32.53
C GLU A 431 13.25 13.99 -32.22
N TYR A 432 13.30 15.23 -32.72
CA TYR A 432 12.25 16.22 -32.50
C TYR A 432 10.95 15.82 -33.23
N ASP A 433 9.94 15.40 -32.46
CA ASP A 433 8.56 15.20 -32.94
C ASP A 433 7.55 15.88 -31.99
N GLN A 434 7.57 17.21 -31.99
CA GLN A 434 6.64 17.97 -31.17
C GLN A 434 5.19 17.54 -31.42
N SER A 435 4.77 17.31 -32.67
CA SER A 435 3.37 16.96 -32.97
C SER A 435 2.94 15.55 -32.59
N GLY A 436 3.89 14.69 -32.18
CA GLY A 436 3.66 13.27 -31.98
C GLY A 436 3.18 12.55 -33.24
N ALA A 437 3.65 12.95 -34.42
CA ALA A 437 3.29 12.36 -35.69
C ALA A 437 3.79 10.91 -35.86
N VAL A 438 4.84 10.54 -35.14
CA VAL A 438 5.43 9.19 -35.12
C VAL A 438 4.93 8.39 -33.92
N ILE A 439 5.00 8.95 -32.71
CA ILE A 439 4.55 8.26 -31.50
C ILE A 439 3.04 8.04 -31.47
N GLY A 440 2.24 8.98 -32.01
CA GLY A 440 0.78 8.90 -31.98
C GLY A 440 0.26 7.64 -32.67
N PRO A 441 0.68 7.35 -33.92
CA PRO A 441 0.40 6.06 -34.57
C PRO A 441 0.85 4.83 -33.78
N TRP A 442 2.00 4.88 -33.10
CA TRP A 442 2.48 3.75 -32.29
C TRP A 442 1.58 3.52 -31.06
N VAL A 443 1.19 4.58 -30.34
CA VAL A 443 0.26 4.50 -29.21
C VAL A 443 -1.14 4.05 -29.65
N ARG A 444 -1.60 4.49 -30.83
CA ARG A 444 -2.84 4.01 -31.44
C ARG A 444 -2.81 2.49 -31.63
N ASP A 445 -1.72 1.98 -32.19
CA ASP A 445 -1.59 0.56 -32.51
C ASP A 445 -1.59 -0.28 -31.21
N LEU A 446 -0.94 0.19 -30.14
CA LEU A 446 -1.06 -0.42 -28.81
C LEU A 446 -2.50 -0.52 -28.29
N MET A 447 -3.29 0.54 -28.45
CA MET A 447 -4.70 0.52 -28.04
C MET A 447 -5.52 -0.47 -28.88
N ASN A 448 -5.23 -0.61 -30.17
CA ASN A 448 -5.91 -1.58 -31.04
C ASN A 448 -5.45 -3.02 -30.81
N GLU A 449 -4.24 -3.20 -30.28
CA GLU A 449 -3.65 -4.50 -30.00
C GLU A 449 -3.84 -4.93 -28.54
N LYS A 450 -4.93 -4.46 -27.90
CA LYS A 450 -5.36 -4.86 -26.54
C LYS A 450 -4.21 -4.75 -25.54
N THR A 451 -3.82 -3.54 -25.17
CA THR A 451 -2.79 -3.28 -24.14
C THR A 451 -3.47 -3.03 -22.79
N ASN A 452 -2.93 -3.59 -21.70
CA ASN A 452 -3.44 -3.34 -20.34
C ASN A 452 -2.96 -1.99 -19.80
N LEU A 453 -1.66 -1.71 -19.87
CA LEU A 453 -1.06 -0.56 -19.19
C LEU A 453 -0.20 0.28 -20.14
N LEU A 454 -0.42 1.59 -20.15
CA LEU A 454 0.35 2.56 -20.93
C LEU A 454 1.07 3.53 -19.99
N LEU A 455 2.41 3.50 -19.98
CA LEU A 455 3.28 4.38 -19.21
C LEU A 455 4.01 5.32 -20.15
N GLY A 456 3.76 6.63 -20.06
CA GLY A 456 4.27 7.59 -21.04
C GLY A 456 4.79 8.90 -20.44
N ARG A 457 5.76 9.50 -21.13
CA ARG A 457 6.42 10.76 -20.72
C ARG A 457 6.78 11.63 -21.93
N ALA A 458 7.10 12.91 -21.67
CA ALA A 458 7.61 13.96 -22.59
C ALA A 458 6.55 14.97 -23.03
N GLU A 459 6.42 15.28 -24.32
CA GLU A 459 5.29 16.05 -24.87
C GLU A 459 4.25 15.10 -25.48
N THR A 460 2.96 15.42 -25.31
CA THR A 460 1.85 14.66 -25.90
C THR A 460 0.95 15.61 -26.67
N LEU A 461 1.22 15.71 -27.97
CA LEU A 461 0.50 16.58 -28.89
C LEU A 461 -0.19 15.79 -30.02
N TYR A 462 -0.10 14.46 -29.98
CA TYR A 462 -0.96 13.59 -30.77
C TYR A 462 -2.39 13.61 -30.21
N TRP A 463 -3.38 13.42 -31.09
CA TRP A 463 -4.81 13.50 -30.75
C TRP A 463 -5.26 14.78 -30.05
N GLN A 464 -4.57 15.91 -30.24
CA GLN A 464 -4.99 17.19 -29.67
C GLN A 464 -6.45 17.56 -29.92
N GLN A 465 -6.92 17.38 -31.16
CA GLN A 465 -8.25 17.84 -31.60
C GLN A 465 -9.22 16.70 -31.83
N ILE A 466 -8.72 15.54 -32.25
CA ILE A 466 -9.53 14.40 -32.65
C ILE A 466 -8.81 13.10 -32.33
N PHE A 467 -9.55 12.18 -31.73
CA PHE A 467 -9.12 10.81 -31.50
C PHE A 467 -9.38 9.99 -32.77
N THR A 468 -8.32 9.53 -33.43
CA THR A 468 -8.41 8.88 -34.75
C THR A 468 -7.65 7.57 -34.81
N GLY A 469 -8.25 6.60 -35.49
CA GLY A 469 -7.64 5.32 -35.83
C GLY A 469 -7.64 4.26 -34.72
N VAL A 470 -8.15 4.57 -33.53
CA VAL A 470 -8.41 3.56 -32.49
C VAL A 470 -9.78 2.95 -32.76
N ASP A 471 -9.87 1.62 -32.78
CA ASP A 471 -11.08 0.84 -33.08
C ASP A 471 -12.11 0.86 -31.93
N VAL A 472 -13.23 0.15 -32.08
CA VAL A 472 -14.08 -0.17 -30.93
C VAL A 472 -13.35 -1.24 -30.13
N ASN A 473 -13.12 -0.99 -28.85
CA ASN A 473 -12.27 -1.79 -27.99
C ASN A 473 -13.10 -2.78 -27.15
N GLU A 474 -12.53 -3.95 -26.90
CA GLU A 474 -12.97 -4.91 -25.86
C GLU A 474 -12.09 -4.78 -24.60
N VAL A 475 -10.88 -4.24 -24.77
CA VAL A 475 -9.86 -4.03 -23.72
C VAL A 475 -9.53 -2.56 -23.65
N PHE A 476 -9.55 -2.01 -22.43
CA PHE A 476 -9.39 -0.58 -22.17
C PHE A 476 -8.14 -0.34 -21.31
N PRO A 477 -7.07 0.27 -21.86
CA PRO A 477 -5.84 0.43 -21.11
C PRO A 477 -5.99 1.41 -19.94
N VAL A 478 -5.26 1.15 -18.86
CA VAL A 478 -4.91 2.15 -17.86
C VAL A 478 -3.80 3.04 -18.44
N ARG A 479 -4.03 4.35 -18.52
CA ARG A 479 -3.07 5.31 -19.10
C ARG A 479 -2.44 6.21 -18.03
N LEU A 480 -1.24 5.85 -17.57
CA LEU A 480 -0.44 6.64 -16.62
C LEU A 480 0.62 7.45 -17.37
N VAL A 481 0.18 8.59 -17.90
CA VAL A 481 0.99 9.47 -18.74
C VAL A 481 1.02 10.87 -18.15
N LEU A 482 2.22 11.36 -17.87
CA LEU A 482 2.48 12.75 -17.46
C LEU A 482 3.41 13.39 -18.48
N SER A 483 2.92 14.47 -19.08
CA SER A 483 3.55 15.06 -20.26
C SER A 483 3.15 16.52 -20.42
N GLY A 484 3.98 17.30 -21.11
CA GLY A 484 3.57 18.59 -21.66
C GLY A 484 2.37 18.42 -22.58
N HIS A 485 1.34 19.23 -22.34
CA HIS A 485 0.07 19.28 -23.06
C HIS A 485 -0.72 17.97 -23.06
N GLY A 486 -0.46 17.09 -22.08
CA GLY A 486 -1.07 15.77 -21.99
C GLY A 486 -2.59 15.81 -21.80
N GLU A 487 -3.13 16.92 -21.32
CA GLU A 487 -4.56 17.12 -21.11
C GLU A 487 -5.37 16.94 -22.39
N TYR A 488 -4.82 17.34 -23.55
CA TYR A 488 -5.55 17.26 -24.82
C TYR A 488 -5.77 15.80 -25.25
N ALA A 489 -4.72 14.99 -25.24
CA ALA A 489 -4.84 13.58 -25.59
C ALA A 489 -5.66 12.80 -24.56
N ALA A 490 -5.55 13.14 -23.27
CA ALA A 490 -6.38 12.54 -22.23
C ALA A 490 -7.87 12.82 -22.48
N TRP A 491 -8.26 14.08 -22.68
CA TRP A 491 -9.66 14.41 -22.93
C TRP A 491 -10.19 13.84 -24.23
N THR A 492 -9.44 13.93 -25.33
CA THR A 492 -9.94 13.43 -26.62
C THR A 492 -10.06 11.90 -26.60
N SER A 493 -9.13 11.18 -25.98
CA SER A 493 -9.20 9.71 -25.90
C SER A 493 -10.27 9.21 -24.92
N LEU A 494 -10.46 9.87 -23.77
CA LEU A 494 -11.49 9.50 -22.80
C LEU A 494 -12.92 9.81 -23.24
N ARG A 495 -13.09 10.75 -24.18
CA ARG A 495 -14.39 11.34 -24.55
C ARG A 495 -14.80 11.05 -25.99
N SER A 496 -14.13 10.11 -26.63
CA SER A 496 -14.44 9.68 -28.00
C SER A 496 -15.09 8.31 -27.96
N GLY A 497 -16.32 8.22 -28.48
CA GLY A 497 -17.16 7.04 -28.38
C GLY A 497 -18.47 7.35 -27.67
N ASP A 498 -19.22 6.30 -27.37
CA ASP A 498 -20.48 6.32 -26.61
C ASP A 498 -20.70 4.92 -26.01
N GLY A 499 -21.84 4.70 -25.35
CA GLY A 499 -22.17 3.42 -24.72
C GLY A 499 -22.19 2.21 -25.67
N ASP A 500 -22.29 2.40 -26.99
CA ASP A 500 -22.31 1.30 -27.97
C ASP A 500 -20.97 1.19 -28.73
N ASN A 501 -20.16 2.24 -28.70
CA ASN A 501 -18.87 2.35 -29.38
C ASN A 501 -17.79 2.72 -28.38
N LEU A 502 -17.48 1.80 -27.46
CA LEU A 502 -16.48 2.00 -26.42
C LEU A 502 -15.08 2.10 -27.03
N ARG A 503 -14.34 3.18 -26.73
CA ARG A 503 -12.95 3.40 -27.19
C ARG A 503 -12.10 4.05 -26.10
N GLY A 504 -10.78 3.96 -26.30
CA GLY A 504 -9.81 4.67 -25.48
C GLY A 504 -9.60 4.03 -24.10
N PRO A 505 -8.89 4.74 -23.19
CA PRO A 505 -8.49 4.16 -21.91
C PRO A 505 -9.63 4.12 -20.89
N VAL A 506 -9.56 3.21 -19.92
CA VAL A 506 -10.52 3.17 -18.78
C VAL A 506 -10.28 4.32 -17.81
N VAL A 507 -9.00 4.66 -17.58
CA VAL A 507 -8.56 5.81 -16.79
C VAL A 507 -7.38 6.49 -17.49
N SER A 508 -7.24 7.80 -17.33
CA SER A 508 -6.06 8.52 -17.81
C SER A 508 -5.63 9.60 -16.85
N THR A 509 -4.32 9.70 -16.64
CA THR A 509 -3.67 10.85 -16.04
C THR A 509 -3.27 11.86 -17.10
N CYS A 510 -3.06 13.11 -16.70
CA CYS A 510 -2.38 14.11 -17.51
C CYS A 510 -1.78 15.21 -16.63
N ASN A 511 -0.84 15.97 -17.20
CA ASN A 511 -0.55 17.32 -16.74
C ASN A 511 -1.17 18.33 -17.69
N TRP A 512 -1.50 19.49 -17.14
CA TRP A 512 -1.93 20.65 -17.90
C TRP A 512 -0.73 21.45 -18.43
N GLY A 513 -0.79 21.89 -19.70
CA GLY A 513 0.16 22.89 -20.21
C GLY A 513 1.60 22.38 -20.27
N GLY A 514 2.58 23.24 -19.99
CA GLY A 514 4.00 22.88 -20.01
C GLY A 514 4.59 22.76 -18.61
N PRO A 515 4.36 21.66 -17.86
CA PRO A 515 4.87 21.56 -16.51
C PRO A 515 6.42 21.50 -16.53
N PRO A 516 7.10 22.01 -15.49
CA PRO A 516 8.55 21.94 -15.38
C PRO A 516 9.05 20.50 -15.45
N THR A 517 10.17 20.27 -16.14
CA THR A 517 10.63 18.89 -16.40
C THR A 517 10.95 18.15 -15.10
N ILE A 518 11.62 18.80 -14.16
CA ILE A 518 12.10 18.17 -12.91
C ILE A 518 10.95 17.73 -12.00
N THR A 519 9.92 18.56 -11.83
CA THR A 519 8.74 18.18 -11.03
C THR A 519 7.98 17.06 -11.69
N THR A 520 7.83 17.11 -13.01
CA THR A 520 7.17 16.07 -13.78
C THR A 520 7.97 14.76 -13.75
N THR A 521 9.30 14.82 -13.56
CA THR A 521 10.14 13.65 -13.24
C THR A 521 9.69 12.99 -11.96
N ALA A 522 9.76 13.73 -10.85
CA ALA A 522 9.44 13.18 -9.54
C ALA A 522 7.98 12.73 -9.46
N THR A 523 7.03 13.51 -9.98
CA THR A 523 5.60 13.13 -9.94
C THR A 523 5.31 11.90 -10.79
N TRP A 524 5.93 11.76 -11.97
CA TRP A 524 5.66 10.58 -12.80
C TRP A 524 6.25 9.32 -12.19
N LEU A 525 7.45 9.41 -11.60
CA LEU A 525 8.06 8.28 -10.90
C LEU A 525 7.21 7.90 -9.69
N GLU A 526 6.72 8.87 -8.92
CA GLU A 526 5.82 8.57 -7.80
C GLU A 526 4.45 8.05 -8.23
N LEU A 527 3.93 8.47 -9.39
CA LEU A 527 2.73 7.90 -9.99
C LEU A 527 2.92 6.41 -10.29
N VAL A 528 4.01 6.06 -11.00
CA VAL A 528 4.30 4.67 -11.36
C VAL A 528 4.63 3.85 -10.10
N ASN A 529 5.38 4.40 -9.16
CA ASN A 529 5.67 3.77 -7.87
C ASN A 529 4.36 3.48 -7.10
N SER A 530 3.52 4.48 -6.91
CA SER A 530 2.29 4.34 -6.10
C SER A 530 1.28 3.38 -6.74
N VAL A 531 0.99 3.53 -8.04
CA VAL A 531 -0.07 2.75 -8.70
C VAL A 531 0.41 1.36 -9.13
N VAL A 532 1.64 1.24 -9.66
CA VAL A 532 2.15 -0.01 -10.24
C VAL A 532 3.04 -0.78 -9.26
N GLN A 533 3.99 -0.11 -8.60
CA GLN A 533 4.92 -0.80 -7.70
C GLN A 533 4.27 -1.17 -6.37
N ARG A 534 3.52 -0.22 -5.77
CA ARG A 534 2.84 -0.37 -4.47
C ARG A 534 1.40 -0.86 -4.57
N GLY A 535 0.80 -0.86 -5.77
CA GLY A 535 -0.55 -1.38 -5.99
C GLY A 535 -1.64 -0.60 -5.24
N MET A 536 -1.46 0.71 -5.06
CA MET A 536 -2.49 1.59 -4.48
C MET A 536 -3.65 1.78 -5.45
N SER A 537 -4.85 2.03 -4.92
CA SER A 537 -5.99 2.50 -5.71
C SER A 537 -5.63 3.76 -6.51
N TYR A 538 -6.28 3.97 -7.65
CA TYR A 538 -5.99 5.11 -8.53
C TYR A 538 -6.07 6.48 -7.82
N GLY A 539 -7.04 6.65 -6.91
CA GLY A 539 -7.26 7.83 -6.10
C GLY A 539 -6.19 8.04 -5.03
N TRP A 540 -5.89 7.02 -4.22
CA TRP A 540 -4.80 7.10 -3.24
C TRP A 540 -3.42 7.19 -3.90
N GLY A 541 -3.25 6.60 -5.09
CA GLY A 541 -2.10 6.80 -5.94
C GLY A 541 -1.90 8.26 -6.33
N ARG A 542 -2.98 9.02 -6.58
CA ARG A 542 -2.91 10.48 -6.79
C ARG A 542 -2.41 11.21 -5.56
N VAL A 543 -2.97 10.90 -4.38
CA VAL A 543 -2.59 11.53 -3.10
C VAL A 543 -1.13 11.26 -2.78
N SER A 544 -0.71 10.00 -2.88
CA SER A 544 0.68 9.58 -2.74
C SER A 544 1.61 10.36 -3.68
N THR A 545 1.24 10.45 -4.96
CA THR A 545 2.04 11.14 -5.98
C THR A 545 2.29 12.61 -5.62
N ILE A 546 1.26 13.36 -5.23
CA ILE A 546 1.40 14.80 -4.94
C ILE A 546 2.02 15.07 -3.57
N ALA A 547 1.86 14.17 -2.59
CA ALA A 547 2.40 14.34 -1.25
C ALA A 547 3.90 13.95 -1.20
N ASN A 548 4.29 12.84 -1.83
CA ASN A 548 5.66 12.33 -1.79
C ASN A 548 6.68 13.20 -2.55
N VAL A 549 6.25 14.08 -3.46
CA VAL A 549 7.18 14.98 -4.17
C VAL A 549 7.93 15.92 -3.21
N GLU A 550 7.32 16.27 -2.07
CA GLU A 550 7.99 17.09 -1.07
C GLU A 550 9.22 16.41 -0.45
N ARG A 551 9.38 15.10 -0.66
CA ARG A 551 10.53 14.37 -0.16
C ARG A 551 11.83 14.72 -0.89
N TYR A 552 11.71 14.95 -2.20
CA TYR A 552 12.84 15.17 -3.10
C TYR A 552 13.31 16.61 -3.11
N PHE A 553 12.36 17.55 -3.06
CA PHE A 553 12.62 18.96 -3.26
C PHE A 553 11.94 19.78 -2.17
N PRO A 554 12.48 19.90 -0.96
CA PRO A 554 11.89 20.73 0.09
C PRO A 554 11.89 22.20 -0.30
N ASN A 555 10.92 22.95 0.23
CA ASN A 555 10.86 24.41 0.06
C ASN A 555 10.94 24.83 -1.42
N PHE A 556 10.43 23.97 -2.29
CA PHE A 556 10.49 24.18 -3.72
C PHE A 556 9.50 25.30 -4.08
N GLU A 557 10.02 26.52 -4.18
CA GLU A 557 9.27 27.72 -4.55
C GLU A 557 9.81 28.30 -5.86
N PHE A 558 8.88 28.57 -6.78
CA PHE A 558 9.12 29.40 -7.95
C PHE A 558 9.22 30.85 -7.43
N GLY A 559 10.31 31.57 -7.74
CA GLY A 559 10.57 32.89 -7.14
C GLY A 559 9.41 33.89 -7.37
N GLU A 560 9.16 34.79 -6.40
CA GLU A 560 7.98 35.71 -6.27
C GLU A 560 6.76 35.16 -5.50
N GLY A 561 6.96 34.13 -4.66
CA GLY A 561 5.88 33.59 -3.81
C GLY A 561 5.00 32.55 -4.51
N TRP A 562 5.50 31.96 -5.60
CA TRP A 562 4.84 30.90 -6.34
C TRP A 562 5.20 29.54 -5.73
N ARG A 563 4.20 28.76 -5.35
CA ARG A 563 4.39 27.52 -4.60
C ARG A 563 4.35 26.33 -5.54
N ALA A 564 5.48 25.65 -5.75
CA ALA A 564 5.59 24.55 -6.70
C ALA A 564 4.63 23.39 -6.39
N TYR A 565 4.41 23.10 -5.11
CA TYR A 565 3.50 22.03 -4.72
C TYR A 565 2.05 22.36 -5.04
N SER A 566 1.63 23.62 -4.89
CA SER A 566 0.29 24.06 -5.32
C SER A 566 0.11 23.86 -6.83
N HIS A 567 1.16 24.11 -7.61
CA HIS A 567 1.18 23.88 -9.04
C HIS A 567 1.03 22.40 -9.40
N ILE A 568 1.85 21.52 -8.80
CA ILE A 568 1.78 20.07 -9.02
C ILE A 568 0.37 19.54 -8.72
N ARG A 569 -0.23 19.98 -7.62
CA ARG A 569 -1.60 19.60 -7.21
C ARG A 569 -2.67 20.11 -8.19
N THR A 570 -2.46 21.26 -8.81
CA THR A 570 -3.38 21.89 -9.77
C THR A 570 -3.28 21.25 -11.16
N ASP A 571 -2.06 21.14 -11.69
CA ASP A 571 -1.82 20.76 -13.07
C ASP A 571 -1.98 19.26 -13.32
N MET A 572 -1.82 18.43 -12.29
CA MET A 572 -1.97 16.98 -12.40
C MET A 572 -3.42 16.56 -12.16
N ASP A 573 -4.00 15.89 -13.15
CA ASP A 573 -5.38 15.40 -13.10
C ASP A 573 -5.46 13.90 -13.34
N PHE A 574 -6.39 13.28 -12.61
CA PHE A 574 -6.73 11.87 -12.72
C PHE A 574 -8.19 11.78 -13.15
N TYR A 575 -8.43 11.24 -14.33
CA TYR A 575 -9.78 10.96 -14.83
C TYR A 575 -10.04 9.46 -14.81
N GLY A 576 -11.18 9.06 -14.25
CA GLY A 576 -11.49 7.67 -13.96
C GLY A 576 -12.06 7.48 -12.56
N ASP A 577 -12.18 6.23 -12.15
CA ASP A 577 -12.65 5.80 -10.84
C ASP A 577 -11.49 5.81 -9.84
N PRO A 578 -11.64 6.39 -8.63
CA PRO A 578 -10.56 6.47 -7.66
C PRO A 578 -10.25 5.13 -6.98
N GLY A 579 -11.14 4.14 -6.97
CA GLY A 579 -10.85 2.81 -6.40
C GLY A 579 -10.28 1.81 -7.39
N LEU A 580 -10.13 2.19 -8.67
CA LEU A 580 -9.63 1.28 -9.69
C LEU A 580 -8.21 0.80 -9.38
N ARG A 581 -8.00 -0.51 -9.55
CA ARG A 581 -6.70 -1.19 -9.42
C ARG A 581 -6.25 -1.76 -10.77
N VAL A 582 -4.94 -1.74 -11.01
CA VAL A 582 -4.36 -2.23 -12.27
C VAL A 582 -4.26 -3.75 -12.23
N TRP A 583 -4.62 -4.43 -13.32
CA TRP A 583 -4.33 -5.86 -13.45
C TRP A 583 -2.81 -6.04 -13.60
N MET A 584 -2.22 -6.93 -12.80
CA MET A 584 -0.77 -7.19 -12.77
C MET A 584 -0.44 -8.59 -13.31
N GLY A 585 -1.46 -9.33 -13.75
CA GLY A 585 -1.35 -10.66 -14.33
C GLY A 585 -2.72 -11.14 -14.82
N VAL A 586 -2.76 -12.34 -15.39
CA VAL A 586 -4.03 -12.97 -15.74
C VAL A 586 -4.81 -13.25 -14.44
N PRO A 587 -6.05 -12.75 -14.31
CA PRO A 587 -6.80 -12.90 -13.07
C PRO A 587 -7.19 -14.36 -12.84
N GLN A 588 -7.12 -14.79 -11.58
CA GLN A 588 -7.58 -16.10 -11.15
C GLN A 588 -9.08 -16.26 -11.43
N GLN A 589 -9.45 -17.39 -12.01
CA GLN A 589 -10.84 -17.76 -12.28
C GLN A 589 -11.41 -18.55 -11.10
N LEU A 590 -12.62 -18.23 -10.68
CA LEU A 590 -13.25 -18.88 -9.53
C LEU A 590 -14.33 -19.89 -9.96
N SER A 591 -14.44 -20.95 -9.19
CA SER A 591 -15.60 -21.84 -9.10
C SER A 591 -16.20 -21.68 -7.70
N VAL A 592 -17.45 -21.22 -7.62
CA VAL A 592 -18.12 -20.88 -6.36
C VAL A 592 -19.34 -21.77 -6.15
N GLU A 593 -19.39 -22.47 -5.01
CA GLU A 593 -20.52 -23.31 -4.61
C GLU A 593 -21.29 -22.66 -3.46
N TYR A 594 -22.61 -22.55 -3.61
CA TYR A 594 -23.53 -21.94 -2.64
C TYR A 594 -24.97 -22.44 -2.89
N PRO A 595 -25.91 -22.30 -1.92
CA PRO A 595 -27.32 -22.64 -2.15
C PRO A 595 -27.99 -21.65 -3.12
N GLU A 596 -28.57 -22.13 -4.21
CA GLU A 596 -29.31 -21.30 -5.18
C GLU A 596 -30.68 -20.83 -4.67
N VAL A 597 -31.28 -21.58 -3.74
CA VAL A 597 -32.56 -21.25 -3.09
C VAL A 597 -32.40 -21.38 -1.58
N VAL A 598 -32.84 -20.36 -0.84
CA VAL A 598 -32.73 -20.28 0.61
C VAL A 598 -34.10 -19.86 1.18
N ASP A 599 -34.50 -20.48 2.30
CA ASP A 599 -35.73 -20.11 3.01
C ASP A 599 -35.57 -18.74 3.71
N GLU A 600 -36.67 -18.01 3.90
CA GLU A 600 -36.64 -16.71 4.59
C GLU A 600 -36.13 -16.80 6.05
N ASN A 601 -36.22 -17.97 6.67
CA ASN A 601 -35.77 -18.21 8.04
C ASN A 601 -34.36 -18.80 8.12
N ALA A 602 -33.65 -18.91 7.00
CA ALA A 602 -32.33 -19.51 6.98
C ALA A 602 -31.37 -18.79 7.93
N THR A 603 -30.68 -19.59 8.74
CA THR A 603 -29.78 -19.08 9.79
C THR A 603 -28.32 -19.07 9.38
N VAL A 604 -27.97 -19.70 8.25
CA VAL A 604 -26.61 -19.72 7.72
C VAL A 604 -26.58 -19.90 6.19
N ILE A 605 -25.70 -19.16 5.52
CA ILE A 605 -25.33 -19.39 4.12
C ILE A 605 -23.83 -19.71 4.09
N GLU A 606 -23.48 -20.91 3.62
CA GLU A 606 -22.09 -21.27 3.35
C GLU A 606 -21.78 -21.07 1.88
N VAL A 607 -20.65 -20.44 1.61
CA VAL A 607 -20.09 -20.27 0.27
C VAL A 607 -18.70 -20.88 0.25
N VAL A 608 -18.43 -21.71 -0.75
CA VAL A 608 -17.13 -22.35 -0.98
C VAL A 608 -16.54 -21.79 -2.26
N VAL A 609 -15.35 -21.20 -2.16
CA VAL A 609 -14.62 -20.60 -3.27
C VAL A 609 -13.39 -21.44 -3.58
N THR A 610 -13.33 -21.92 -4.82
CA THR A 610 -12.22 -22.72 -5.34
C THR A 610 -11.70 -22.14 -6.64
N ASP A 611 -10.47 -22.47 -6.98
CA ASP A 611 -9.90 -22.18 -8.29
C ASP A 611 -10.64 -22.98 -9.36
N ALA A 612 -11.02 -22.34 -10.47
CA ALA A 612 -11.79 -22.99 -11.53
C ALA A 612 -11.00 -24.06 -12.30
N ASP A 613 -9.67 -23.97 -12.34
CA ASP A 613 -8.80 -24.84 -13.11
C ASP A 613 -8.33 -26.06 -12.31
N ASP A 614 -7.91 -25.87 -11.06
CA ASP A 614 -7.34 -26.96 -10.24
C ASP A 614 -8.18 -27.36 -9.02
N HIS A 615 -9.29 -26.65 -8.75
CA HIS A 615 -10.21 -26.88 -7.62
C HIS A 615 -9.56 -26.73 -6.23
N SER A 616 -8.39 -26.08 -6.13
CA SER A 616 -7.80 -25.74 -4.85
C SER A 616 -8.61 -24.66 -4.14
N PRO A 617 -8.65 -24.64 -2.80
CA PRO A 617 -9.33 -23.58 -2.07
C PRO A 617 -8.66 -22.22 -2.28
N VAL A 618 -9.47 -21.18 -2.50
CA VAL A 618 -8.97 -19.80 -2.64
C VAL A 618 -9.14 -19.08 -1.31
N ALA A 619 -8.02 -18.85 -0.62
CA ALA A 619 -8.01 -18.13 0.65
C ALA A 619 -7.95 -16.61 0.44
N GLY A 620 -8.59 -15.85 1.33
CA GLY A 620 -8.52 -14.38 1.34
C GLY A 620 -9.36 -13.67 0.28
N ALA A 621 -10.05 -14.40 -0.61
CA ALA A 621 -11.06 -13.85 -1.50
C ALA A 621 -12.24 -13.29 -0.69
N PHE A 622 -12.75 -12.14 -1.12
CA PHE A 622 -13.97 -11.56 -0.58
C PHE A 622 -15.20 -12.24 -1.16
N VAL A 623 -16.23 -12.38 -0.34
CA VAL A 623 -17.57 -12.77 -0.76
C VAL A 623 -18.55 -11.76 -0.17
N THR A 624 -19.43 -11.22 -1.01
CA THR A 624 -20.45 -10.24 -0.62
C THR A 624 -21.83 -10.81 -0.89
N LEU A 625 -22.73 -10.74 0.10
CA LEU A 625 -24.18 -10.86 -0.07
C LEU A 625 -24.78 -9.45 -0.12
N TYR A 626 -25.57 -9.18 -1.16
CA TYR A 626 -26.18 -7.88 -1.42
C TYR A 626 -27.68 -8.02 -1.68
N ASP A 627 -28.51 -7.49 -0.78
CA ASP A 627 -29.95 -7.28 -1.01
C ASP A 627 -30.19 -5.81 -1.42
N PRO A 628 -30.63 -5.53 -2.65
CA PRO A 628 -30.91 -4.16 -3.09
C PRO A 628 -32.23 -3.57 -2.56
N VAL A 629 -33.05 -4.31 -1.80
CA VAL A 629 -34.28 -3.85 -1.10
C VAL A 629 -35.12 -2.77 -1.80
N ASP A 630 -35.92 -3.16 -2.79
CA ASP A 630 -36.91 -2.26 -3.44
C ASP A 630 -36.30 -0.92 -3.93
N ILE A 631 -35.09 -1.00 -4.51
CA ILE A 631 -34.35 0.16 -5.01
C ILE A 631 -35.23 1.05 -5.91
N PRO A 632 -35.26 2.38 -5.69
CA PRO A 632 -35.99 3.30 -6.56
C PRO A 632 -35.48 3.25 -8.00
N ASP A 633 -36.31 3.67 -8.95
CA ASP A 633 -35.84 3.92 -10.31
C ASP A 633 -34.67 4.92 -10.26
N PHE A 634 -33.58 4.66 -10.98
CA PHE A 634 -32.36 5.49 -10.90
C PHE A 634 -32.55 6.95 -11.34
N ALA A 635 -33.66 7.26 -12.02
CA ALA A 635 -34.04 8.61 -12.42
C ALA A 635 -34.81 9.37 -11.33
N ASP A 636 -35.27 8.69 -10.28
CA ASP A 636 -36.01 9.29 -9.19
C ASP A 636 -35.09 10.06 -8.24
N ALA A 637 -35.59 11.17 -7.70
CA ALA A 637 -34.82 12.02 -6.80
C ALA A 637 -34.41 11.31 -5.50
N ASP A 638 -35.20 10.33 -5.07
CA ASP A 638 -35.02 9.60 -3.81
C ASP A 638 -33.91 8.52 -3.92
N TYR A 639 -33.41 8.19 -5.12
CA TYR A 639 -32.32 7.21 -5.29
C TYR A 639 -31.01 7.67 -4.61
N ALA A 640 -30.74 8.98 -4.58
CA ALA A 640 -29.54 9.51 -3.93
C ALA A 640 -29.53 9.32 -2.40
N ASP A 641 -30.72 9.29 -1.78
CA ASP A 641 -30.90 9.16 -0.33
C ASP A 641 -31.26 7.71 0.08
N TYR A 642 -31.30 6.80 -0.89
CA TYR A 642 -31.68 5.40 -0.67
C TYR A 642 -30.58 4.65 0.12
N SER A 643 -30.99 4.04 1.23
CA SER A 643 -30.11 3.39 2.22
C SER A 643 -30.66 2.07 2.77
N ASP A 644 -31.80 1.58 2.29
CA ASP A 644 -32.44 0.36 2.80
C ASP A 644 -31.73 -0.93 2.30
N MET A 645 -30.71 -0.80 1.45
CA MET A 645 -29.94 -1.95 0.98
C MET A 645 -29.20 -2.64 2.12
N ARG A 646 -28.99 -3.94 1.97
CA ARG A 646 -28.27 -4.75 2.96
C ARG A 646 -27.04 -5.35 2.30
N ILE A 647 -25.88 -5.15 2.92
CA ILE A 647 -24.59 -5.66 2.45
C ILE A 647 -23.97 -6.43 3.60
N GLN A 648 -23.54 -7.66 3.33
CA GLN A 648 -22.67 -8.41 4.25
C GLN A 648 -21.48 -8.92 3.45
N MET A 649 -20.26 -8.63 3.90
CA MET A 649 -19.05 -9.07 3.22
C MET A 649 -18.12 -9.76 4.19
N LEU A 650 -17.52 -10.86 3.74
CA LEU A 650 -16.59 -11.65 4.52
C LEU A 650 -15.44 -12.13 3.63
N ARG A 651 -14.33 -12.58 4.24
CA ARG A 651 -13.21 -13.20 3.53
C ARG A 651 -13.21 -14.71 3.73
N THR A 652 -12.80 -15.42 2.69
CA THR A 652 -12.59 -16.87 2.73
C THR A 652 -11.39 -17.24 3.60
N GLY A 653 -11.55 -18.30 4.40
CA GLY A 653 -10.46 -18.89 5.18
C GLY A 653 -9.46 -19.67 4.34
N ALA A 654 -8.46 -20.27 4.98
CA ALA A 654 -7.46 -21.12 4.31
C ALA A 654 -8.08 -22.35 3.59
N ASP A 655 -9.30 -22.74 3.96
CA ASP A 655 -10.06 -23.81 3.32
C ASP A 655 -11.00 -23.32 2.21
N GLY A 656 -10.90 -22.04 1.84
CA GLY A 656 -11.68 -21.41 0.77
C GLY A 656 -13.15 -21.18 1.12
N LYS A 657 -13.53 -21.28 2.39
CA LYS A 657 -14.93 -21.18 2.81
C LYS A 657 -15.22 -19.91 3.56
N VAL A 658 -16.48 -19.52 3.51
CA VAL A 658 -17.06 -18.45 4.31
C VAL A 658 -18.48 -18.82 4.70
N GLN A 659 -18.88 -18.43 5.90
CA GLN A 659 -20.22 -18.70 6.43
C GLN A 659 -20.84 -17.38 6.89
N PHE A 660 -21.89 -16.99 6.18
CA PHE A 660 -22.72 -15.86 6.55
C PHE A 660 -23.75 -16.33 7.55
N VAL A 661 -23.74 -15.71 8.73
CA VAL A 661 -24.85 -15.78 9.68
C VAL A 661 -25.56 -14.44 9.55
N PRO A 662 -26.78 -14.41 9.01
CA PRO A 662 -27.56 -13.17 8.93
C PRO A 662 -27.84 -12.67 10.35
N GLY A 663 -27.37 -11.45 10.67
CA GLY A 663 -27.65 -10.80 11.94
C GLY A 663 -29.05 -10.18 11.97
N GLU A 664 -29.41 -9.51 13.08
CA GLU A 664 -30.69 -8.77 13.18
C GLU A 664 -30.86 -7.73 12.07
N ASP A 665 -29.76 -7.22 11.51
CA ASP A 665 -29.75 -6.20 10.46
C ASP A 665 -29.82 -6.76 9.02
N PHE A 666 -29.75 -8.08 8.83
CA PHE A 666 -29.81 -8.75 7.52
C PHE A 666 -30.94 -9.79 7.50
N GLU A 667 -32.18 -9.35 7.32
CA GLU A 667 -33.32 -10.27 7.19
C GLU A 667 -33.54 -10.72 5.72
N PHE A 668 -33.87 -11.99 5.50
CA PHE A 668 -34.30 -12.43 4.18
C PHE A 668 -35.76 -12.07 3.93
N ARG A 669 -36.04 -11.51 2.75
CA ARG A 669 -37.39 -11.11 2.37
C ARG A 669 -37.99 -12.19 1.45
N PRO A 670 -39.19 -12.73 1.74
CA PRO A 670 -39.79 -13.73 0.88
C PRO A 670 -40.01 -13.19 -0.54
N GLU A 671 -39.82 -14.06 -1.53
CA GLU A 671 -39.90 -13.73 -2.96
C GLU A 671 -38.87 -12.68 -3.42
N SER A 672 -37.76 -12.51 -2.69
CA SER A 672 -36.63 -11.65 -3.08
C SER A 672 -35.46 -12.44 -3.68
N THR A 673 -34.46 -11.71 -4.16
CA THR A 673 -33.21 -12.29 -4.68
C THR A 673 -32.03 -11.56 -4.06
N ILE A 674 -31.13 -12.31 -3.44
CA ILE A 674 -29.87 -11.82 -2.91
C ILE A 674 -28.79 -12.01 -3.97
N GLN A 675 -27.98 -11.00 -4.22
CA GLN A 675 -26.85 -11.08 -5.13
C GLN A 675 -25.60 -11.52 -4.38
N LEU A 676 -24.87 -12.47 -4.95
CA LEU A 676 -23.60 -12.97 -4.42
C LEU A 676 -22.47 -12.53 -5.35
N THR A 677 -21.43 -11.92 -4.80
CA THR A 677 -20.21 -11.57 -5.55
C THR A 677 -19.00 -12.16 -4.85
N ALA A 678 -18.17 -12.94 -5.53
CA ALA A 678 -16.85 -13.34 -5.02
C ALA A 678 -15.74 -12.66 -5.82
N PHE A 679 -14.80 -11.98 -5.15
CA PHE A 679 -13.80 -11.12 -5.80
C PHE A 679 -12.55 -10.93 -4.93
N GLY A 680 -11.54 -10.23 -5.46
CA GLY A 680 -10.31 -9.90 -4.74
C GLY A 680 -9.20 -9.39 -5.65
N ASP A 681 -8.01 -9.17 -5.09
CA ASP A 681 -6.85 -8.72 -5.87
C ASP A 681 -6.44 -9.80 -6.88
N GLN A 682 -6.33 -9.43 -8.16
CA GLN A 682 -6.02 -10.36 -9.26
C GLN A 682 -7.01 -11.55 -9.36
N ILE A 683 -8.24 -11.39 -8.87
CA ILE A 683 -9.32 -12.37 -9.00
C ILE A 683 -10.37 -11.81 -9.95
N ARG A 684 -10.81 -12.61 -10.92
CA ARG A 684 -11.94 -12.23 -11.75
C ARG A 684 -13.23 -12.35 -10.93
N PRO A 685 -14.05 -11.29 -10.84
CA PRO A 685 -15.30 -11.34 -10.11
C PRO A 685 -16.22 -12.47 -10.60
N TYR A 686 -16.74 -13.24 -9.66
CA TYR A 686 -17.82 -14.20 -9.86
C TYR A 686 -19.14 -13.58 -9.40
N PHE A 687 -20.20 -13.78 -10.18
CA PHE A 687 -21.55 -13.31 -9.87
C PHE A 687 -22.50 -14.50 -9.73
N GLY A 688 -23.25 -14.51 -8.64
CA GLY A 688 -24.31 -15.47 -8.34
C GLY A 688 -25.56 -14.77 -7.82
N GLU A 689 -26.66 -15.51 -7.79
CA GLU A 689 -27.94 -15.08 -7.24
C GLU A 689 -28.49 -16.19 -6.34
N ILE A 690 -29.09 -15.80 -5.22
CA ILE A 690 -29.77 -16.68 -4.27
C ILE A 690 -31.24 -16.25 -4.23
N GLU A 691 -32.15 -17.13 -4.62
CA GLU A 691 -33.58 -16.90 -4.55
C GLU A 691 -34.09 -17.16 -3.12
N ILE A 692 -34.84 -16.22 -2.56
CA ILE A 692 -35.51 -16.41 -1.27
C ILE A 692 -36.92 -16.96 -1.51
N ALA A 693 -37.05 -18.28 -1.35
CA ALA A 693 -38.28 -19.01 -1.57
C ALA A 693 -38.29 -20.28 -0.71
N ILE A 694 -39.47 -20.85 -0.48
CA ILE A 694 -39.63 -22.11 0.26
C ILE A 694 -39.15 -23.26 -0.64
N PRO A 695 -38.05 -23.97 -0.31
CA PRO A 695 -37.58 -25.09 -1.12
C PRO A 695 -38.38 -26.38 -0.84
N GLU A 696 -38.27 -27.39 -1.72
CA GLU A 696 -38.88 -28.70 -1.48
C GLU A 696 -38.28 -29.37 -0.22
N PHE A 697 -36.96 -29.24 -0.02
CA PHE A 697 -36.24 -29.69 1.16
C PHE A 697 -35.82 -28.48 2.00
N ALA A 698 -36.55 -28.19 3.07
CA ALA A 698 -36.22 -27.10 3.99
C ALA A 698 -36.34 -27.62 5.43
N VAL A 699 -35.23 -28.10 5.98
CA VAL A 699 -35.15 -28.51 7.39
C VAL A 699 -34.25 -27.54 8.13
N ASP A 700 -34.75 -26.97 9.21
CA ASP A 700 -34.06 -25.96 10.01
C ASP A 700 -34.32 -26.19 11.51
N ILE A 701 -33.55 -25.52 12.36
CA ILE A 701 -33.74 -25.47 13.80
C ILE A 701 -34.82 -24.42 14.08
N SER A 702 -36.01 -24.86 14.48
CA SER A 702 -37.14 -23.96 14.75
C SER A 702 -37.14 -23.38 16.17
N ALA A 703 -36.46 -24.03 17.11
CA ALA A 703 -36.24 -23.50 18.45
C ALA A 703 -34.97 -24.08 19.09
N THR A 704 -34.29 -23.23 19.87
CA THR A 704 -33.08 -23.58 20.60
C THR A 704 -33.22 -23.19 22.07
N ILE A 705 -32.83 -24.08 22.97
CA ILE A 705 -32.63 -23.76 24.40
C ILE A 705 -31.21 -24.13 24.75
N ILE A 706 -30.40 -23.12 25.09
CA ILE A 706 -29.03 -23.30 25.56
C ILE A 706 -29.08 -23.29 27.09
N SER A 707 -28.51 -24.32 27.71
CA SER A 707 -28.45 -24.43 29.17
C SER A 707 -27.05 -24.82 29.60
N GLU A 708 -26.46 -24.01 30.48
CA GLU A 708 -25.17 -24.33 31.08
C GLU A 708 -25.29 -25.59 31.95
N VAL A 709 -24.37 -26.53 31.74
CA VAL A 709 -24.29 -27.78 32.53
C VAL A 709 -23.03 -27.85 33.37
N GLN A 710 -22.00 -27.10 33.00
CA GLN A 710 -20.76 -26.99 33.77
C GLN A 710 -20.10 -25.63 33.47
N GLY A 711 -20.01 -24.78 34.49
CA GLY A 711 -19.46 -23.42 34.40
C GLY A 711 -19.71 -22.64 35.70
N ASN A 712 -19.85 -21.32 35.57
CA ASN A 712 -19.99 -20.38 36.66
C ASN A 712 -21.45 -20.08 37.08
N GLY A 713 -22.46 -20.51 36.29
CA GLY A 713 -23.89 -20.32 36.55
C GLY A 713 -24.41 -18.90 36.31
N ASP A 714 -23.74 -18.08 35.50
CA ASP A 714 -24.12 -16.68 35.23
C ASP A 714 -25.02 -16.48 33.99
N GLU A 715 -25.38 -17.59 33.31
CA GLU A 715 -26.18 -17.64 32.08
C GLU A 715 -25.51 -17.04 30.83
N ASN A 716 -24.26 -16.57 30.93
CA ASN A 716 -23.48 -16.13 29.78
C ASN A 716 -22.73 -17.29 29.12
N THR A 717 -22.31 -17.10 27.87
CA THR A 717 -21.44 -18.07 27.20
C THR A 717 -19.99 -17.72 27.47
N ASN A 718 -19.27 -18.47 28.30
CA ASN A 718 -17.89 -18.14 28.68
C ASN A 718 -16.89 -19.21 28.20
N PRO A 719 -15.62 -18.85 27.98
CA PRO A 719 -14.57 -19.83 27.66
C PRO A 719 -14.45 -20.94 28.70
N GLY A 720 -14.31 -22.18 28.22
CA GLY A 720 -14.16 -23.39 29.05
C GLY A 720 -15.47 -24.01 29.55
N GLU A 721 -16.60 -23.32 29.41
CA GLU A 721 -17.90 -23.79 29.90
C GLU A 721 -18.55 -24.80 28.93
N THR A 722 -19.44 -25.64 29.48
CA THR A 722 -20.16 -26.67 28.74
C THR A 722 -21.66 -26.41 28.77
N TYR A 723 -22.30 -26.55 27.61
CA TYR A 723 -23.72 -26.29 27.42
C TYR A 723 -24.43 -27.50 26.81
N ASP A 724 -25.64 -27.76 27.28
CA ASP A 724 -26.63 -28.61 26.60
C ASP A 724 -27.51 -27.71 25.72
N VAL A 725 -27.45 -27.94 24.41
CA VAL A 725 -28.23 -27.26 23.38
C VAL A 725 -29.40 -28.16 22.99
N SER A 726 -30.59 -27.85 23.49
CA SER A 726 -31.82 -28.57 23.14
C SER A 726 -32.41 -27.97 21.87
N LEU A 727 -32.63 -28.81 20.85
CA LEU A 727 -33.09 -28.38 19.53
C LEU A 727 -34.50 -28.90 19.23
N THR A 728 -35.32 -28.03 18.65
CA THR A 728 -36.52 -28.41 17.90
C THR A 728 -36.23 -28.24 16.42
N ILE A 729 -36.49 -29.27 15.62
CA ILE A 729 -36.20 -29.31 14.20
C ILE A 729 -37.53 -29.22 13.44
N GLY A 730 -37.66 -28.23 12.56
CA GLY A 730 -38.84 -28.03 11.72
C GLY A 730 -38.57 -28.39 10.26
N ASN A 731 -39.59 -28.93 9.58
CA ASN A 731 -39.61 -29.02 8.12
C ASN A 731 -40.48 -27.88 7.58
N SER A 732 -39.86 -26.76 7.19
CA SER A 732 -40.54 -25.63 6.54
C SER A 732 -40.75 -25.83 5.04
N GLY A 733 -40.18 -26.90 4.46
CA GLY A 733 -40.30 -27.20 3.03
C GLY A 733 -41.67 -27.69 2.60
N GLU A 734 -41.87 -27.74 1.27
CA GLU A 734 -43.16 -28.18 0.70
C GLU A 734 -43.35 -29.71 0.68
N ALA A 735 -42.27 -30.49 0.82
CA ALA A 735 -42.31 -31.95 0.71
C ALA A 735 -42.34 -32.68 2.05
N ASP A 736 -43.03 -33.82 2.08
CA ASP A 736 -42.84 -34.82 3.14
C ASP A 736 -41.48 -35.50 2.95
N LEU A 737 -40.64 -35.52 3.99
CA LEU A 737 -39.28 -36.04 3.96
C LEU A 737 -39.20 -37.37 4.71
N GLU A 738 -38.56 -38.37 4.11
CA GLU A 738 -38.30 -39.67 4.74
C GLU A 738 -36.84 -39.76 5.21
N ALA A 739 -36.63 -40.45 6.33
CA ALA A 739 -35.30 -40.78 6.87
C ALA A 739 -34.31 -39.59 6.95
N VAL A 740 -34.76 -38.45 7.47
CA VAL A 740 -33.91 -37.27 7.66
C VAL A 740 -32.84 -37.56 8.72
N VAL A 741 -31.59 -37.23 8.41
CA VAL A 741 -30.45 -37.31 9.30
C VAL A 741 -29.89 -35.91 9.52
N MET A 742 -29.55 -35.59 10.76
CA MET A 742 -28.82 -34.39 11.14
C MET A 742 -27.37 -34.74 11.42
N SER A 743 -26.44 -34.01 10.81
CA SER A 743 -25.03 -34.01 11.20
C SER A 743 -24.65 -32.66 11.79
N ILE A 744 -23.71 -32.64 12.73
CA ILE A 744 -23.32 -31.42 13.45
C ILE A 744 -21.83 -31.21 13.28
N SER A 745 -21.45 -29.97 13.00
CA SER A 745 -20.06 -29.52 12.87
C SER A 745 -19.89 -28.16 13.53
N ALA A 746 -18.68 -27.89 14.03
CA ALA A 746 -18.30 -26.55 14.42
C ALA A 746 -17.68 -25.83 13.22
N SER A 747 -18.04 -24.56 13.02
CA SER A 747 -17.43 -23.72 11.98
C SER A 747 -16.06 -23.17 12.39
N SER A 748 -15.76 -23.20 13.69
CA SER A 748 -14.55 -22.64 14.29
C SER A 748 -13.88 -23.68 15.20
N PRO A 749 -12.57 -23.53 15.46
CA PRO A 749 -11.84 -24.38 16.41
C PRO A 749 -12.27 -24.17 17.88
N TYR A 750 -13.16 -23.21 18.15
CA TYR A 750 -13.57 -22.79 19.49
C TYR A 750 -14.70 -23.64 20.08
N PHE A 751 -15.22 -24.63 19.33
CA PHE A 751 -16.19 -25.59 19.85
C PHE A 751 -15.70 -27.02 19.77
N THR A 752 -15.87 -27.76 20.86
CA THR A 752 -15.84 -29.21 20.85
C THR A 752 -17.25 -29.76 21.00
N ILE A 753 -17.71 -30.53 20.01
CA ILE A 753 -18.99 -31.24 20.08
C ILE A 753 -18.77 -32.56 20.82
N LEU A 754 -19.53 -32.80 21.88
CA LEU A 754 -19.43 -33.98 22.75
C LEU A 754 -20.55 -35.01 22.51
N SER A 755 -21.45 -34.75 21.55
CA SER A 755 -22.53 -35.63 21.12
C SER A 755 -22.14 -36.50 19.91
N GLU A 756 -23.02 -37.39 19.47
CA GLU A 756 -22.81 -38.22 18.26
C GLU A 756 -22.81 -37.38 16.97
N ASP A 757 -21.94 -37.71 16.01
CA ASP A 757 -21.76 -36.97 14.76
C ASP A 757 -23.01 -36.94 13.87
N ASN A 758 -23.84 -38.00 13.93
CA ASN A 758 -25.07 -38.12 13.15
C ASN A 758 -26.22 -38.54 14.05
N ILE A 759 -27.34 -37.83 13.95
CA ILE A 759 -28.57 -38.07 14.73
C ILE A 759 -29.71 -38.35 13.75
N GLU A 760 -30.33 -39.52 13.87
CA GLU A 760 -31.52 -39.88 13.09
C GLU A 760 -32.74 -39.09 13.59
N ILE A 761 -33.32 -38.28 12.71
CA ILE A 761 -34.55 -37.53 12.99
C ILE A 761 -35.78 -38.36 12.61
N GLY A 762 -35.69 -39.05 11.48
CA GLY A 762 -36.76 -39.91 10.95
C GLY A 762 -37.61 -39.20 9.90
N ASP A 763 -38.87 -39.60 9.78
CA ASP A 763 -39.79 -39.05 8.79
C ASP A 763 -40.40 -37.73 9.29
N MET A 764 -40.41 -36.70 8.44
CA MET A 764 -40.94 -35.37 8.74
C MET A 764 -41.95 -34.96 7.68
N ALA A 765 -43.21 -34.77 8.07
CA ALA A 765 -44.22 -34.20 7.16
C ALA A 765 -43.95 -32.71 6.92
N ALA A 766 -44.39 -32.17 5.79
CA ALA A 766 -44.32 -30.73 5.52
C ALA A 766 -45.02 -29.93 6.63
N GLY A 767 -44.33 -28.91 7.17
CA GLY A 767 -44.80 -28.07 8.27
C GLY A 767 -44.80 -28.74 9.66
N SER A 768 -44.17 -29.90 9.82
CA SER A 768 -44.06 -30.58 11.12
C SER A 768 -42.77 -30.22 11.87
N GLU A 769 -42.80 -30.37 13.19
CA GLU A 769 -41.65 -30.17 14.07
C GLU A 769 -41.37 -31.43 14.91
N VAL A 770 -40.09 -31.65 15.20
CA VAL A 770 -39.58 -32.76 16.03
C VAL A 770 -38.62 -32.20 17.08
N GLU A 771 -38.94 -32.40 18.36
CA GLU A 771 -38.04 -32.09 19.48
C GLU A 771 -37.02 -33.22 19.63
N LEU A 772 -35.72 -32.89 19.62
CA LEU A 772 -34.68 -33.88 19.86
C LEU A 772 -34.75 -34.40 21.30
N GLN A 773 -34.73 -35.73 21.46
CA GLN A 773 -34.83 -36.34 22.79
C GLN A 773 -33.58 -36.11 23.66
N ASN A 774 -32.42 -35.94 23.04
CA ASN A 774 -31.16 -35.70 23.73
C ASN A 774 -30.58 -34.37 23.23
N PRO A 775 -30.13 -33.48 24.12
CA PRO A 775 -29.49 -32.24 23.71
C PRO A 775 -28.14 -32.51 23.04
N VAL A 776 -27.72 -31.56 22.20
CA VAL A 776 -26.38 -31.50 21.66
C VAL A 776 -25.49 -30.88 22.72
N ARG A 777 -24.49 -31.61 23.19
CA ARG A 777 -23.56 -31.11 24.19
C ARG A 777 -22.35 -30.48 23.50
N VAL A 778 -22.09 -29.22 23.81
CA VAL A 778 -20.96 -28.46 23.28
C VAL A 778 -20.13 -27.93 24.43
N GLN A 779 -18.81 -27.93 24.25
CA GLN A 779 -17.87 -27.25 25.14
C GLN A 779 -17.24 -26.09 24.39
N VAL A 780 -17.36 -24.88 24.95
CA VAL A 780 -16.64 -23.69 24.49
C VAL A 780 -15.17 -23.88 24.85
N ALA A 781 -14.27 -23.71 23.89
CA ALA A 781 -12.84 -23.83 24.14
C ALA A 781 -12.38 -22.74 25.11
N ASP A 782 -11.40 -23.03 25.97
CA ASP A 782 -10.84 -22.07 26.93
C ASP A 782 -10.20 -20.85 26.25
N ASN A 783 -9.82 -20.98 24.97
CA ASN A 783 -9.19 -19.94 24.15
C ASN A 783 -10.16 -19.25 23.18
N SER A 784 -11.46 -19.33 23.46
CA SER A 784 -12.47 -18.67 22.61
C SER A 784 -12.35 -17.15 22.75
N PRO A 785 -12.32 -16.40 21.64
CA PRO A 785 -12.21 -14.94 21.67
C PRO A 785 -13.52 -14.29 22.10
N ASP A 786 -13.46 -13.02 22.51
CA ASP A 786 -14.65 -12.25 22.86
C ASP A 786 -15.49 -11.97 21.62
N GLY A 787 -16.80 -12.24 21.71
CA GLY A 787 -17.74 -12.11 20.60
C GLY A 787 -18.02 -10.67 20.16
N GLU A 788 -17.92 -9.65 21.03
CA GLU A 788 -18.11 -8.25 20.61
C GLU A 788 -16.88 -7.70 19.87
N ILE A 789 -15.70 -8.19 20.21
CA ILE A 789 -14.45 -7.81 19.53
C ILE A 789 -14.25 -8.66 18.26
N HIS A 790 -14.63 -9.93 18.30
CA HIS A 790 -14.43 -10.89 17.21
C HIS A 790 -15.75 -11.27 16.52
N ILE A 791 -16.44 -10.28 15.97
CA ILE A 791 -17.83 -10.41 15.50
C ILE A 791 -18.01 -11.47 14.39
N THR A 792 -17.05 -11.62 13.46
CA THR A 792 -17.20 -12.57 12.34
C THR A 792 -16.63 -13.96 12.60
N GLY A 793 -15.79 -14.12 13.63
CA GLY A 793 -15.33 -15.43 14.08
C GLY A 793 -16.03 -15.92 15.35
N LYS A 794 -17.16 -15.28 15.71
CA LYS A 794 -18.10 -15.82 16.69
C LYS A 794 -18.34 -17.29 16.35
N PRO A 795 -18.19 -18.20 17.31
CA PRO A 795 -18.23 -19.60 17.00
C PRO A 795 -19.67 -20.01 16.63
N VAL A 796 -19.81 -20.71 15.51
CA VAL A 796 -21.10 -21.15 14.97
C VAL A 796 -21.17 -22.67 15.00
N LEU A 797 -22.24 -23.20 15.58
CA LEU A 797 -22.60 -24.60 15.45
C LEU A 797 -23.41 -24.75 14.16
N VAL A 798 -22.83 -25.44 13.17
CA VAL A 798 -23.49 -25.70 11.89
C VAL A 798 -24.06 -27.11 11.90
N THR A 799 -25.36 -27.21 11.71
CA THR A 799 -26.07 -28.46 11.48
C THR A 799 -26.37 -28.61 10.00
N LYS A 800 -26.14 -29.81 9.46
CA LYS A 800 -26.54 -30.19 8.11
C LYS A 800 -27.58 -31.28 8.19
N PHE A 801 -28.77 -31.02 7.67
CA PHE A 801 -29.84 -31.97 7.51
C PHE A 801 -29.80 -32.55 6.10
N PHE A 802 -29.94 -33.87 5.96
CA PHE A 802 -29.89 -34.50 4.65
C PHE A 802 -30.63 -35.84 4.60
N ASN A 803 -31.05 -36.22 3.40
CA ASN A 803 -31.53 -37.54 3.05
C ASN A 803 -31.20 -37.85 1.57
N GLU A 804 -31.87 -38.83 0.96
CA GLU A 804 -31.68 -39.16 -0.47
C GLU A 804 -32.24 -38.09 -1.43
N THR A 805 -33.16 -37.23 -0.98
CA THR A 805 -33.85 -36.24 -1.82
C THR A 805 -33.21 -34.85 -1.79
N GLY A 806 -32.47 -34.51 -0.73
CA GLY A 806 -31.88 -33.17 -0.59
C GLY A 806 -31.07 -32.96 0.69
N ASN A 807 -30.63 -31.72 0.88
CA ASN A 807 -29.99 -31.28 2.12
C ASN A 807 -30.25 -29.78 2.38
N SER A 808 -30.19 -29.38 3.64
CA SER A 808 -30.24 -27.99 4.12
C SER A 808 -29.26 -27.81 5.28
N LYS A 809 -28.97 -26.56 5.64
CA LYS A 809 -28.10 -26.22 6.76
C LYS A 809 -28.78 -25.22 7.68
N SER A 810 -28.44 -25.30 8.96
CA SER A 810 -28.86 -24.35 9.99
C SER A 810 -27.69 -24.05 10.92
N GLY A 811 -27.57 -22.80 11.35
CA GLY A 811 -26.49 -22.30 12.21
C GLY A 811 -27.01 -21.77 13.55
N ILE A 812 -26.26 -22.04 14.62
CA ILE A 812 -26.44 -21.37 15.91
C ILE A 812 -25.14 -20.65 16.24
N GLN A 813 -25.18 -19.32 16.21
CA GLN A 813 -24.06 -18.48 16.62
C GLN A 813 -24.10 -18.28 18.14
N PHE A 814 -22.94 -18.38 18.79
CA PHE A 814 -22.80 -18.10 20.21
C PHE A 814 -22.08 -16.77 20.42
N ASP A 815 -22.57 -15.97 21.37
CA ASP A 815 -21.90 -14.75 21.81
C ASP A 815 -21.03 -15.07 23.04
N VAL A 816 -19.74 -15.33 22.80
CA VAL A 816 -18.80 -15.67 23.88
C VAL A 816 -18.34 -14.40 24.59
N ILE A 817 -18.46 -14.37 25.91
CA ILE A 817 -17.93 -13.30 26.78
C ILE A 817 -16.56 -13.76 27.28
N ALA A 818 -15.49 -13.12 26.79
CA ALA A 818 -14.12 -13.55 27.05
C ALA A 818 -13.20 -12.35 27.35
N PRO A 819 -12.03 -12.58 27.98
CA PRO A 819 -10.98 -11.56 28.00
C PRO A 819 -10.40 -11.38 26.60
N HIS A 820 -9.90 -10.18 26.31
CA HIS A 820 -9.10 -9.89 25.12
C HIS A 820 -7.86 -9.13 25.59
N LEU A 821 -6.67 -9.68 25.32
CA LEU A 821 -5.43 -9.25 25.95
C LEU A 821 -4.46 -8.78 24.88
N PHE A 822 -4.19 -7.47 24.87
CA PHE A 822 -3.20 -6.91 23.96
C PHE A 822 -2.07 -6.23 24.74
N MET A 823 -0.89 -6.19 24.11
CA MET A 823 0.26 -5.48 24.66
C MET A 823 0.02 -3.97 24.59
N SER A 824 0.00 -3.30 25.73
CA SER A 824 -0.14 -1.85 25.81
C SER A 824 1.19 -1.11 25.89
N ASP A 825 2.23 -1.67 26.52
CA ASP A 825 3.55 -1.02 26.66
C ASP A 825 4.68 -2.01 26.98
N VAL A 826 5.93 -1.56 26.84
CA VAL A 826 7.14 -2.23 27.36
C VAL A 826 7.86 -1.28 28.32
N VAL A 827 7.97 -1.67 29.59
CA VAL A 827 8.57 -0.84 30.64
C VAL A 827 10.06 -0.63 30.33
N GLY A 828 10.43 0.62 30.04
CA GLY A 828 11.78 1.00 29.64
C GLY A 828 11.97 1.20 28.14
N GLY A 829 10.94 0.94 27.33
CA GLY A 829 10.93 1.14 25.88
C GLY A 829 11.26 -0.12 25.07
N PHE A 830 11.19 0.00 23.75
CA PHE A 830 11.35 -1.09 22.79
C PHE A 830 12.81 -1.32 22.34
N ASP A 831 13.77 -0.62 22.96
CA ASP A 831 15.19 -0.65 22.60
C ASP A 831 16.02 -1.47 23.60
N MET A 832 16.84 -2.39 23.10
CA MET A 832 17.78 -3.18 23.89
C MET A 832 19.23 -2.76 23.58
N PRO A 833 20.17 -2.77 24.55
CA PRO A 833 21.59 -2.55 24.26
C PRO A 833 22.21 -3.70 23.44
N PHE A 834 23.18 -3.38 22.56
CA PHE A 834 23.99 -4.38 21.85
C PHE A 834 25.16 -4.82 22.71
N ASN A 835 24.94 -5.77 23.60
CA ASN A 835 26.00 -6.33 24.42
C ASN A 835 25.69 -7.78 24.81
N ASP A 836 26.69 -8.41 25.41
CA ASP A 836 26.56 -9.75 26.00
C ASP A 836 25.89 -9.71 27.38
N GLU A 837 25.23 -8.61 27.77
CA GLU A 837 24.53 -8.52 29.05
C GLU A 837 23.09 -9.04 28.93
N VAL A 838 22.60 -9.60 30.03
CA VAL A 838 21.22 -10.06 30.14
C VAL A 838 20.32 -8.86 30.42
N TYR A 839 19.39 -8.58 29.52
CA TYR A 839 18.47 -7.45 29.59
C TYR A 839 17.10 -7.85 30.15
N PRO A 840 16.59 -7.17 31.19
CA PRO A 840 15.25 -7.42 31.72
C PRO A 840 14.18 -6.80 30.80
N LEU A 841 13.15 -7.57 30.49
CA LEU A 841 12.01 -7.16 29.68
C LEU A 841 10.72 -7.31 30.51
N ASP A 842 10.07 -6.18 30.81
CA ASP A 842 8.81 -6.13 31.54
C ASP A 842 7.74 -5.54 30.62
N ILE A 843 6.72 -6.35 30.33
CA ILE A 843 5.73 -6.09 29.28
C ILE A 843 4.41 -5.81 29.98
N GLN A 844 3.74 -4.73 29.58
CA GLN A 844 2.41 -4.40 30.07
C GLN A 844 1.35 -4.90 29.08
N ILE A 845 0.30 -5.53 29.61
CA ILE A 845 -0.87 -5.95 28.84
C ILE A 845 -2.14 -5.31 29.40
N THR A 846 -3.12 -5.06 28.53
CA THR A 846 -4.43 -4.50 28.88
C THR A 846 -5.54 -5.46 28.49
N ASN A 847 -6.57 -5.58 29.33
CA ASN A 847 -7.78 -6.33 29.04
C ASN A 847 -8.90 -5.39 28.62
N ASP A 848 -9.31 -5.41 27.35
CA ASP A 848 -10.48 -4.67 26.85
C ASP A 848 -11.65 -5.59 26.45
N GLY A 849 -11.54 -6.89 26.74
CA GLY A 849 -12.63 -7.85 26.59
C GLY A 849 -13.76 -7.65 27.61
N ARG A 850 -14.79 -8.49 27.55
CA ARG A 850 -15.97 -8.39 28.43
C ARG A 850 -15.90 -9.25 29.68
N LEU A 851 -14.84 -10.06 29.83
CA LEU A 851 -14.60 -10.90 31.00
C LEU A 851 -13.27 -10.54 31.68
N ASP A 852 -13.24 -10.58 33.01
CA ASP A 852 -12.00 -10.47 33.78
C ASP A 852 -11.06 -11.63 33.42
N ALA A 853 -9.78 -11.34 33.19
CA ALA A 853 -8.77 -12.36 33.02
C ALA A 853 -8.28 -12.85 34.39
N ASP A 854 -8.24 -14.17 34.59
CA ASP A 854 -7.57 -14.77 35.74
C ASP A 854 -6.04 -14.52 35.69
N ALA A 855 -5.30 -14.98 36.71
CA ALA A 855 -3.85 -14.98 36.64
C ALA A 855 -3.35 -15.88 35.48
N LEU A 856 -2.37 -15.40 34.72
CA LEU A 856 -1.87 -16.04 33.50
C LEU A 856 -0.40 -16.38 33.62
N ASN A 857 0.00 -17.52 33.06
CA ASN A 857 1.40 -17.80 32.78
C ASN A 857 1.75 -17.17 31.43
N ALA A 858 2.90 -16.51 31.35
CA ALA A 858 3.39 -15.91 30.12
C ALA A 858 4.69 -16.60 29.71
N GLU A 859 4.76 -17.05 28.45
CA GLU A 859 5.98 -17.60 27.85
C GLU A 859 6.39 -16.73 26.66
N LEU A 860 7.60 -16.19 26.71
CA LEU A 860 8.19 -15.39 25.65
C LEU A 860 9.01 -16.27 24.72
N ILE A 861 8.78 -16.15 23.43
CA ILE A 861 9.41 -16.92 22.35
C ILE A 861 10.03 -15.93 21.37
N SER A 862 11.26 -16.18 20.93
CA SER A 862 11.86 -15.41 19.84
C SER A 862 11.53 -16.11 18.52
N LEU A 863 11.07 -15.33 17.54
CA LEU A 863 10.72 -15.81 16.21
C LEU A 863 11.91 -15.78 15.25
N ASP A 864 13.02 -15.18 15.66
CA ASP A 864 14.27 -15.07 14.93
C ASP A 864 15.46 -15.55 15.78
N SER A 865 16.65 -15.43 15.20
CA SER A 865 17.91 -15.85 15.84
C SER A 865 18.69 -14.67 16.42
N TRP A 866 18.09 -13.48 16.48
CA TRP A 866 18.78 -12.27 16.93
C TRP A 866 18.85 -12.17 18.45
N LEU A 867 17.85 -12.73 19.15
CA LEU A 867 17.79 -12.75 20.61
C LEU A 867 17.69 -14.18 21.14
N THR A 868 18.51 -14.47 22.14
CA THR A 868 18.33 -15.63 22.99
C THR A 868 17.49 -15.25 24.22
N ILE A 869 16.41 -15.99 24.46
CA ILE A 869 15.59 -15.80 25.67
C ILE A 869 16.18 -16.61 26.81
N ILE A 870 16.67 -15.92 27.84
CA ILE A 870 17.34 -16.51 29.00
C ILE A 870 16.32 -16.92 30.06
N ASN A 871 15.41 -16.02 30.41
CA ASN A 871 14.25 -16.32 31.25
C ASN A 871 12.97 -16.16 30.41
N PRO A 872 12.45 -17.25 29.83
CA PRO A 872 11.29 -17.18 28.96
C PRO A 872 9.95 -17.16 29.69
N ARG A 873 9.91 -17.30 31.02
CA ARG A 873 8.66 -17.51 31.75
C ARG A 873 8.43 -16.48 32.83
N SER A 874 7.20 -15.98 32.89
CA SER A 874 6.71 -15.10 33.94
C SER A 874 5.21 -15.33 34.19
N GLU A 875 4.62 -14.51 35.06
CA GLU A 875 3.22 -14.60 35.46
C GLU A 875 2.60 -13.19 35.53
N TYR A 876 1.39 -13.05 35.00
CA TYR A 876 0.53 -11.89 35.23
C TYR A 876 -0.46 -12.20 36.36
N PRO A 877 -0.77 -11.22 37.23
CA PRO A 877 -1.91 -11.33 38.13
C PRO A 877 -3.22 -11.30 37.34
N ALA A 878 -4.35 -11.48 38.03
CA ALA A 878 -5.67 -11.30 37.41
C ALA A 878 -5.84 -9.83 36.95
N ILE A 879 -6.42 -9.66 35.75
CA ILE A 879 -6.58 -8.36 35.08
C ILE A 879 -8.07 -8.12 34.82
N ALA A 880 -8.63 -7.15 35.53
CA ALA A 880 -10.03 -6.80 35.36
C ALA A 880 -10.28 -6.11 34.01
N VAL A 881 -11.53 -6.15 33.54
CA VAL A 881 -11.95 -5.45 32.32
C VAL A 881 -11.61 -3.95 32.41
N GLY A 882 -10.94 -3.45 31.37
CA GLY A 882 -10.49 -2.07 31.21
C GLY A 882 -9.21 -1.70 31.98
N GLU A 883 -8.57 -2.65 32.66
CA GLU A 883 -7.34 -2.42 33.42
C GLU A 883 -6.10 -2.97 32.69
N SER A 884 -4.94 -2.40 33.02
CA SER A 884 -3.63 -2.86 32.55
C SER A 884 -2.84 -3.51 33.68
N SER A 885 -1.97 -4.47 33.36
CA SER A 885 -1.05 -5.08 34.32
C SER A 885 0.37 -5.24 33.75
N GLU A 886 1.35 -5.02 34.61
CA GLU A 886 2.75 -5.44 34.44
C GLU A 886 2.94 -6.86 34.98
N LEU A 887 4.15 -7.43 34.82
CA LEU A 887 4.48 -8.76 35.33
C LEU A 887 4.46 -8.80 36.86
N GLY A 888 3.75 -9.77 37.43
CA GLY A 888 3.65 -9.97 38.89
C GLY A 888 4.79 -10.81 39.49
N GLY A 889 5.61 -11.43 38.62
CA GLY A 889 6.68 -12.39 38.96
C GLY A 889 8.10 -11.90 38.64
N GLU A 890 8.99 -12.84 38.27
CA GLU A 890 10.30 -12.47 37.68
C GLU A 890 10.09 -11.97 36.25
N VAL A 891 10.67 -10.82 35.90
CA VAL A 891 10.60 -10.28 34.53
C VAL A 891 11.27 -11.22 33.53
N PHE A 892 10.85 -11.15 32.27
CA PHE A 892 11.56 -11.85 31.21
C PHE A 892 13.00 -11.35 31.13
N THR A 893 13.89 -12.20 30.67
CA THR A 893 15.25 -11.75 30.37
C THR A 893 15.71 -12.29 29.04
N VAL A 894 16.27 -11.40 28.22
CA VAL A 894 16.76 -11.67 26.88
C VAL A 894 18.25 -11.30 26.80
N GLN A 895 18.95 -11.87 25.85
CA GLN A 895 20.36 -11.58 25.58
C GLN A 895 20.56 -11.57 24.07
N THR A 896 21.38 -10.65 23.58
CA THR A 896 21.75 -10.57 22.17
C THR A 896 22.51 -11.83 21.76
N ASP A 897 22.14 -12.43 20.62
CA ASP A 897 22.87 -13.55 20.05
C ASP A 897 24.21 -13.10 19.45
N GLU A 898 25.22 -13.96 19.43
CA GLU A 898 26.54 -13.64 18.85
C GLU A 898 26.46 -13.40 17.33
N LEU A 899 25.44 -13.92 16.66
CA LEU A 899 25.17 -13.71 15.24
C LEU A 899 24.33 -12.46 14.96
N ALA A 900 23.87 -11.74 15.98
CA ALA A 900 23.09 -10.54 15.80
C ALA A 900 23.95 -9.37 15.28
N TYR A 901 23.27 -8.42 14.64
CA TYR A 901 23.86 -7.17 14.15
C TYR A 901 23.17 -6.00 14.84
N PRO A 902 23.86 -4.88 15.13
CA PRO A 902 23.22 -3.71 15.71
C PRO A 902 22.11 -3.18 14.79
N GLY A 903 20.96 -2.83 15.38
CA GLY A 903 19.79 -2.31 14.66
C GLY A 903 18.86 -3.38 14.08
N VAL A 904 19.12 -4.68 14.30
CA VAL A 904 18.16 -5.74 13.95
C VAL A 904 16.88 -5.59 14.77
N THR A 905 15.74 -5.79 14.13
CA THR A 905 14.45 -5.94 14.81
C THR A 905 14.26 -7.42 15.13
N ALA A 906 14.20 -7.74 16.42
CA ALA A 906 13.87 -9.06 16.92
C ALA A 906 12.35 -9.13 17.18
N GLU A 907 11.68 -10.01 16.45
CA GLU A 907 10.28 -10.34 16.62
C GLU A 907 10.12 -11.42 17.69
N LEU A 908 9.31 -11.11 18.68
CA LEU A 908 9.00 -11.96 19.80
C LEU A 908 7.50 -12.27 19.80
N LEU A 909 7.16 -13.48 20.20
CA LEU A 909 5.79 -13.90 20.48
C LEU A 909 5.68 -14.17 21.97
N MET A 910 4.82 -13.41 22.65
CA MET A 910 4.40 -13.73 24.00
C MET A 910 3.13 -14.57 23.94
N VAL A 911 3.18 -15.76 24.53
CA VAL A 911 2.06 -16.68 24.65
C VAL A 911 1.51 -16.59 26.07
N LEU A 912 0.25 -16.22 26.20
CA LEU A 912 -0.46 -16.14 27.48
C LEU A 912 -1.27 -17.41 27.66
N SER A 913 -1.11 -18.09 28.81
CA SER A 913 -1.71 -19.40 29.04
C SER A 913 -2.21 -19.61 30.46
N ARG A 914 -3.26 -20.43 30.60
CA ARG A 914 -3.82 -20.91 31.86
C ARG A 914 -3.88 -22.43 31.82
N ASP A 915 -3.32 -23.09 32.83
CA ASP A 915 -3.27 -24.56 32.93
C ASP A 915 -2.79 -25.27 31.63
N GLU A 916 -1.74 -24.71 31.00
CA GLU A 916 -1.14 -25.18 29.71
C GLU A 916 -2.02 -24.95 28.46
N ILE A 917 -3.14 -24.22 28.59
CA ILE A 917 -3.97 -23.81 27.46
C ILE A 917 -3.66 -22.36 27.10
N ILE A 918 -3.33 -22.11 25.83
CA ILE A 918 -3.09 -20.75 25.31
C ILE A 918 -4.42 -20.01 25.32
N ILE A 919 -4.49 -18.89 26.04
CA ILE A 919 -5.66 -18.02 26.09
C ILE A 919 -5.56 -16.95 25.00
N ASP A 920 -4.38 -16.35 24.87
CA ASP A 920 -4.12 -15.28 23.91
C ASP A 920 -2.62 -15.23 23.56
N SER A 921 -2.26 -14.41 22.57
CA SER A 921 -0.86 -14.16 22.21
C SER A 921 -0.63 -12.76 21.66
N CYS A 922 0.53 -12.19 21.97
CA CYS A 922 0.91 -10.86 21.50
C CYS A 922 2.26 -10.92 20.77
N PHE A 923 2.40 -10.20 19.65
CA PHE A 923 3.68 -9.97 19.00
C PHE A 923 4.36 -8.73 19.58
N ILE A 924 5.68 -8.81 19.80
CA ILE A 924 6.51 -7.72 20.28
C ILE A 924 7.72 -7.59 19.37
N SER A 925 7.94 -6.42 18.80
CA SER A 925 9.13 -6.11 18.00
C SER A 925 10.11 -5.29 18.85
N MET A 926 11.36 -5.76 18.99
CA MET A 926 12.41 -5.09 19.74
C MET A 926 13.61 -4.75 18.88
N GLU A 927 14.13 -3.52 18.95
CA GLU A 927 15.37 -3.17 18.27
C GLU A 927 16.59 -3.51 19.17
N VAL A 928 17.53 -4.29 18.62
CA VAL A 928 18.74 -4.68 19.34
C VAL A 928 19.88 -3.77 18.96
N GLY A 929 20.26 -2.88 19.86
CA GLY A 929 21.55 -2.22 19.84
C GLY A 929 21.63 -0.81 19.31
N GLY A 930 20.61 -0.39 18.57
CA GLY A 930 20.69 0.78 17.71
C GLY A 930 21.77 0.62 16.64
N GLU A 931 21.55 1.21 15.47
CA GLU A 931 22.66 1.31 14.52
C GLU A 931 23.73 2.30 14.97
N ARG A 932 24.98 2.01 14.62
CA ARG A 932 26.16 2.80 14.99
C ARG A 932 27.23 2.69 13.91
N ALA A 933 28.10 3.69 13.82
CA ALA A 933 29.28 3.65 12.94
C ALA A 933 30.20 2.45 13.29
N GLU A 934 30.90 1.92 12.28
CA GLU A 934 31.79 0.74 12.40
C GLU A 934 31.04 -0.54 12.85
N ALA A 935 29.78 -0.67 12.42
CA ALA A 935 28.98 -1.88 12.56
C ALA A 935 28.14 -2.15 11.29
N PRO A 936 27.86 -3.43 10.95
CA PRO A 936 27.05 -3.79 9.81
C PRO A 936 25.68 -3.13 9.85
N GLN A 937 25.18 -2.85 8.66
CA GLN A 937 23.83 -2.31 8.51
C GLN A 937 22.78 -3.35 8.91
N LYS A 938 21.61 -2.90 9.39
CA LYS A 938 20.52 -3.85 9.67
C LYS A 938 20.12 -4.63 8.42
N PRO A 939 19.74 -5.92 8.56
CA PRO A 939 19.17 -6.69 7.47
C PRO A 939 17.95 -5.98 6.89
N ASP A 940 17.84 -5.98 5.57
CA ASP A 940 16.58 -5.60 4.94
C ASP A 940 15.53 -6.73 5.03
N ASN A 941 14.33 -6.50 4.50
CA ASN A 941 13.23 -7.47 4.55
C ASN A 941 13.49 -8.76 3.76
N TYR A 942 14.54 -8.79 2.95
CA TYR A 942 15.00 -9.98 2.23
C TYR A 942 16.19 -10.66 2.95
N GLY A 943 16.62 -10.11 4.08
CA GLY A 943 17.71 -10.61 4.92
C GLY A 943 19.10 -10.21 4.46
N TYR A 944 19.24 -9.26 3.51
CA TYR A 944 20.55 -8.80 3.06
C TYR A 944 21.17 -7.83 4.06
N ILE A 945 22.45 -8.04 4.34
CA ILE A 945 23.25 -7.27 5.30
C ILE A 945 24.43 -6.67 4.53
N CYS A 946 24.70 -5.38 4.73
CA CYS A 946 25.89 -4.75 4.20
C CYS A 946 27.01 -4.80 5.25
N LEU A 947 28.15 -5.35 4.86
CA LEU A 947 29.39 -5.31 5.64
C LEU A 947 30.49 -4.66 4.80
N ASP A 948 31.33 -3.83 5.43
CA ASP A 948 32.52 -3.25 4.82
C ASP A 948 33.81 -3.60 5.58
N ASP A 949 34.96 -3.12 5.09
CA ASP A 949 36.27 -3.39 5.67
C ASP A 949 36.54 -2.66 7.01
N THR A 950 35.61 -1.80 7.44
CA THR A 950 35.63 -1.12 8.75
C THR A 950 34.90 -1.90 9.84
N ASP A 951 34.05 -2.88 9.48
CA ASP A 951 33.29 -3.78 10.37
C ASP A 951 34.15 -4.85 11.06
N SER A 952 35.34 -4.47 11.54
CA SER A 952 36.39 -5.34 12.06
C SER A 952 36.01 -6.22 13.26
N ASN A 953 34.83 -6.03 13.86
CA ASN A 953 34.32 -6.88 14.93
C ASN A 953 33.53 -8.11 14.43
N TRP A 954 33.20 -8.18 13.14
CA TRP A 954 32.47 -9.30 12.54
C TRP A 954 33.40 -10.15 11.67
N GLU A 955 33.40 -11.47 11.89
CA GLU A 955 34.24 -12.40 11.11
C GLU A 955 33.88 -12.41 9.62
N ALA A 956 32.64 -12.05 9.28
CA ALA A 956 32.15 -11.97 7.91
C ALA A 956 32.56 -10.66 7.18
N ALA A 957 33.15 -9.68 7.89
CA ALA A 957 33.57 -8.43 7.28
C ALA A 957 34.66 -8.68 6.22
N PRO A 958 34.57 -8.09 5.02
CA PRO A 958 35.56 -8.30 3.98
C PRO A 958 36.92 -7.68 4.37
N GLU A 959 38.02 -8.35 4.03
CA GLU A 959 39.33 -7.69 4.00
C GLU A 959 39.50 -7.05 2.62
N HIS A 960 39.89 -5.77 2.56
CA HIS A 960 40.13 -5.10 1.29
C HIS A 960 41.25 -5.81 0.49
N ASP A 961 40.89 -6.36 -0.66
CA ASP A 961 41.80 -7.01 -1.62
C ASP A 961 41.53 -6.48 -3.03
N TRP A 962 42.49 -5.76 -3.62
CA TRP A 962 42.37 -5.27 -4.99
C TRP A 962 42.86 -6.35 -5.94
N VAL A 963 41.97 -6.84 -6.80
CA VAL A 963 42.29 -7.81 -7.84
C VAL A 963 42.31 -7.11 -9.19
N GLU A 964 43.51 -6.90 -9.73
CA GLU A 964 43.70 -6.20 -11.00
C GLU A 964 43.49 -7.18 -12.17
N ILE A 965 42.57 -6.86 -13.09
CA ILE A 965 42.26 -7.69 -14.26
C ILE A 965 42.41 -6.95 -15.59
N SER A 966 42.68 -5.64 -15.59
CA SER A 966 42.89 -4.86 -16.80
C SER A 966 44.12 -5.32 -17.57
N LEU A 967 43.93 -5.66 -18.84
CA LEU A 967 45.04 -5.98 -19.75
C LEU A 967 45.97 -4.77 -20.02
N ARG A 968 45.64 -3.59 -19.49
CA ARG A 968 46.47 -2.38 -19.59
C ARG A 968 47.45 -2.25 -18.43
N ASP A 969 47.24 -2.96 -17.33
CA ASP A 969 48.23 -3.05 -16.27
C ASP A 969 49.18 -4.23 -16.49
N ASP A 970 50.48 -3.96 -16.35
CA ASP A 970 51.53 -4.97 -16.51
C ASP A 970 51.66 -5.86 -15.25
N ASP A 971 51.21 -5.37 -14.08
CA ASP A 971 51.29 -6.05 -12.78
C ASP A 971 49.94 -6.70 -12.37
N ARG A 972 49.05 -6.96 -13.33
CA ARG A 972 47.72 -7.57 -13.11
C ARG A 972 47.76 -8.99 -12.54
N ASP A 973 46.78 -9.33 -11.71
CA ASP A 973 46.63 -10.64 -11.08
C ASP A 973 46.05 -11.69 -12.03
N PHE A 974 45.05 -11.29 -12.84
CA PHE A 974 44.42 -12.16 -13.84
C PHE A 974 44.30 -11.46 -15.20
N ASP A 975 44.23 -12.26 -16.27
CA ASP A 975 43.98 -11.75 -17.62
C ASP A 975 42.46 -11.58 -17.82
N GLY A 976 41.92 -10.39 -17.50
CA GLY A 976 40.53 -10.05 -17.76
C GLY A 976 40.21 -9.89 -19.26
N VAL A 977 38.93 -9.89 -19.61
CA VAL A 977 38.43 -9.69 -20.97
C VAL A 977 37.81 -8.30 -21.07
N LEU A 978 38.29 -7.49 -22.01
CA LEU A 978 37.68 -6.19 -22.33
C LEU A 978 36.25 -6.40 -22.86
N ILE A 979 35.28 -5.72 -22.25
CA ILE A 979 33.91 -5.69 -22.74
C ILE A 979 33.84 -4.68 -23.89
N GLU A 980 34.08 -5.13 -25.12
CA GLU A 980 34.20 -4.27 -26.31
C GLU A 980 32.94 -3.43 -26.62
N GLU A 981 31.78 -3.87 -26.12
CA GLU A 981 30.51 -3.17 -26.25
C GLU A 981 30.49 -1.86 -25.46
N LEU A 982 31.22 -1.75 -24.35
CA LEU A 982 31.27 -0.56 -23.51
C LEU A 982 32.33 0.41 -24.04
N THR A 983 31.88 1.55 -24.56
CA THR A 983 32.77 2.47 -25.29
C THR A 983 32.71 3.89 -24.75
N PRO A 984 33.81 4.66 -24.84
CA PRO A 984 33.89 6.03 -24.32
C PRO A 984 32.95 7.05 -24.94
N ASN A 985 32.46 6.81 -26.16
CA ASN A 985 31.68 7.79 -26.92
C ASN A 985 30.32 7.21 -27.29
N THR A 986 29.31 7.52 -26.50
CA THR A 986 27.93 7.08 -26.75
C THR A 986 27.10 8.23 -27.36
N PRO A 987 26.07 7.93 -28.16
CA PRO A 987 25.11 8.95 -28.59
C PRO A 987 24.57 9.72 -27.38
N PHE A 988 24.58 11.05 -27.48
CA PHE A 988 24.09 11.96 -26.43
C PHE A 988 24.83 11.89 -25.08
N ASP A 989 25.99 11.21 -25.02
CA ASP A 989 26.85 11.12 -23.83
C ASP A 989 26.16 10.54 -22.58
N VAL A 990 25.27 9.57 -22.80
CA VAL A 990 24.43 8.96 -21.75
C VAL A 990 24.95 7.64 -21.19
N GLY A 991 26.13 7.20 -21.60
CA GLY A 991 26.67 5.88 -21.32
C GLY A 991 25.99 4.75 -22.13
N ASN A 992 26.51 3.53 -22.00
CA ASN A 992 25.91 2.34 -22.60
C ASN A 992 26.03 1.11 -21.71
N VAL A 993 25.29 0.05 -22.07
CA VAL A 993 25.18 -1.19 -21.28
C VAL A 993 25.64 -2.38 -22.11
N ALA A 994 26.29 -3.34 -21.47
CA ALA A 994 26.62 -4.66 -21.97
C ALA A 994 25.99 -5.73 -21.07
N VAL A 995 25.43 -6.78 -21.65
CA VAL A 995 24.80 -7.87 -20.88
C VAL A 995 25.73 -9.07 -20.84
N ILE A 996 26.15 -9.44 -19.64
CA ILE A 996 27.11 -10.51 -19.39
C ILE A 996 26.37 -11.70 -18.78
N GLN A 997 26.50 -12.87 -19.40
CA GLN A 997 25.98 -14.12 -18.85
C GLN A 997 26.82 -14.52 -17.63
N LEU A 998 26.14 -14.78 -16.51
CA LEU A 998 26.79 -15.36 -15.34
C LEU A 998 26.95 -16.87 -15.53
N PRO A 999 28.06 -17.47 -15.04
CA PRO A 999 28.29 -18.90 -15.09
C PRO A 999 27.56 -19.67 -13.98
N PHE A 1000 26.77 -18.99 -13.16
CA PHE A 1000 25.98 -19.50 -12.05
C PHE A 1000 24.68 -18.72 -11.92
N ASP A 1001 23.71 -19.28 -11.21
CA ASP A 1001 22.48 -18.59 -10.82
C ASP A 1001 22.79 -17.65 -9.64
N PHE A 1002 22.38 -16.39 -9.77
CA PHE A 1002 22.54 -15.34 -8.77
C PHE A 1002 21.17 -14.96 -8.22
N ASN A 1003 20.87 -15.38 -6.99
CA ASN A 1003 19.66 -14.95 -6.30
C ASN A 1003 19.89 -13.54 -5.74
N PHE A 1004 19.05 -12.59 -6.12
CA PHE A 1004 19.09 -11.22 -5.62
C PHE A 1004 17.68 -10.75 -5.32
N TYR A 1005 17.41 -10.38 -4.06
CA TYR A 1005 16.07 -9.99 -3.59
C TYR A 1005 14.96 -11.00 -3.97
N GLY A 1006 15.24 -12.29 -3.79
CA GLY A 1006 14.27 -13.37 -4.03
C GLY A 1006 14.05 -13.73 -5.51
N GLN A 1007 14.76 -13.10 -6.44
CA GLN A 1007 14.72 -13.43 -7.87
C GLN A 1007 16.02 -14.08 -8.32
N ASP A 1008 15.93 -15.13 -9.13
CA ASP A 1008 17.08 -15.81 -9.71
C ASP A 1008 17.46 -15.16 -11.05
N TYR A 1009 18.73 -14.80 -11.19
CA TYR A 1009 19.29 -14.21 -12.38
C TYR A 1009 20.46 -15.04 -12.90
N ASP A 1010 20.53 -15.19 -14.22
CA ASP A 1010 21.61 -15.91 -14.90
C ASP A 1010 22.56 -14.96 -15.65
N ARG A 1011 22.36 -13.65 -15.51
CA ARG A 1011 23.08 -12.59 -16.25
C ARG A 1011 23.06 -11.28 -15.48
N ILE A 1012 23.96 -10.38 -15.84
CA ILE A 1012 24.03 -9.00 -15.33
C ILE A 1012 24.18 -8.02 -16.49
N SER A 1013 23.60 -6.84 -16.33
CA SER A 1013 23.87 -5.65 -17.14
C SER A 1013 25.01 -4.87 -16.51
N VAL A 1014 26.04 -4.54 -17.28
CA VAL A 1014 27.21 -3.74 -16.88
C VAL A 1014 27.18 -2.42 -17.64
N THR A 1015 27.29 -1.27 -16.95
CA THR A 1015 27.26 0.06 -17.59
C THR A 1015 28.62 0.73 -17.64
N THR A 1016 28.81 1.68 -18.54
CA THR A 1016 29.95 2.62 -18.49
C THR A 1016 29.92 3.54 -17.27
N ASN A 1017 28.75 3.75 -16.66
CA ASN A 1017 28.54 4.69 -15.54
C ASN A 1017 28.75 4.04 -14.16
N GLY A 1018 29.59 3.00 -14.07
CA GLY A 1018 30.13 2.52 -12.79
C GLY A 1018 29.20 1.65 -11.95
N PHE A 1019 28.22 0.99 -12.57
CA PHE A 1019 27.30 0.09 -11.89
C PHE A 1019 26.96 -1.17 -12.69
N ILE A 1020 26.41 -2.16 -11.99
CA ILE A 1020 25.76 -3.33 -12.59
C ILE A 1020 24.31 -3.44 -12.13
N CYS A 1021 23.49 -4.14 -12.91
CA CYS A 1021 22.15 -4.56 -12.50
C CYS A 1021 21.97 -6.04 -12.82
N PRO A 1022 21.31 -6.83 -11.97
CA PRO A 1022 20.94 -8.19 -12.31
C PRO A 1022 19.94 -8.24 -13.47
N GLY A 1023 20.05 -9.26 -14.32
CA GLY A 1023 19.20 -9.43 -15.49
C GLY A 1023 19.65 -8.62 -16.71
N ASN A 1024 18.75 -8.47 -17.68
CA ASN A 1024 18.98 -7.73 -18.93
C ASN A 1024 18.22 -6.40 -18.86
N GLN A 1025 18.88 -5.38 -18.32
CA GLN A 1025 18.36 -4.02 -18.16
C GLN A 1025 19.17 -3.05 -19.01
N GLU A 1026 18.52 -2.21 -19.83
CA GLU A 1026 19.21 -1.19 -20.65
C GLU A 1026 19.18 0.19 -19.98
N VAL A 1027 19.41 0.25 -18.67
CA VAL A 1027 19.38 1.49 -17.89
C VAL A 1027 20.79 2.07 -17.78
N THR A 1028 20.96 3.35 -18.11
CA THR A 1028 22.26 4.04 -18.08
C THR A 1028 22.27 5.27 -17.18
N ASN A 1029 21.21 5.50 -16.39
CA ASN A 1029 21.07 6.73 -15.63
C ASN A 1029 22.26 6.95 -14.68
N PRO A 1030 23.08 8.01 -14.88
CA PRO A 1030 24.22 8.28 -14.01
C PRO A 1030 23.81 9.05 -12.73
N GLN A 1031 22.54 9.43 -12.59
CA GLN A 1031 22.09 10.25 -11.48
C GLN A 1031 22.05 9.45 -10.17
N ASN A 1032 22.97 9.73 -9.26
CA ASN A 1032 23.09 9.17 -7.91
C ASN A 1032 21.99 9.62 -6.93
N TRP A 1033 20.76 9.18 -7.20
CA TRP A 1033 19.56 9.44 -6.41
C TRP A 1033 19.23 8.28 -5.45
N PRO A 1034 18.29 8.40 -4.51
CA PRO A 1034 17.85 7.25 -3.73
C PRO A 1034 17.38 6.08 -4.63
N LEU A 1035 17.91 4.87 -4.41
CA LEU A 1035 17.59 3.67 -5.20
C LEU A 1035 16.17 3.14 -4.94
N ASP A 1036 15.58 3.42 -3.78
CA ASP A 1036 14.25 2.96 -3.38
C ASP A 1036 13.10 3.66 -4.13
N ARG A 1037 13.42 4.62 -5.02
CA ARG A 1037 12.44 5.54 -5.61
C ARG A 1037 12.50 5.68 -7.14
N GLY A 1038 13.23 4.80 -7.83
CA GLY A 1038 13.21 4.70 -9.31
C GLY A 1038 13.86 5.86 -10.07
N MET A 1039 14.36 6.89 -9.37
CA MET A 1039 15.08 8.03 -9.97
C MET A 1039 16.55 7.68 -10.28
N GLY A 1040 17.12 6.67 -9.62
CA GLY A 1040 18.56 6.45 -9.60
C GLY A 1040 19.13 5.56 -10.71
N GLY A 1041 18.40 4.55 -11.18
CA GLY A 1041 19.00 3.60 -12.12
C GLY A 1041 18.18 2.35 -12.32
N GLY A 1042 18.85 1.25 -12.63
CA GLY A 1042 18.18 -0.03 -12.86
C GLY A 1042 17.65 -0.64 -11.56
N ALA A 1043 16.73 -1.59 -11.70
CA ALA A 1043 16.23 -2.35 -10.57
C ALA A 1043 17.32 -3.29 -10.03
N GLY A 1044 17.48 -3.36 -8.70
CA GLY A 1044 18.51 -4.17 -8.07
C GLY A 1044 19.95 -3.74 -8.38
N MET A 1045 20.14 -2.46 -8.71
CA MET A 1045 21.43 -1.88 -9.07
C MET A 1045 22.48 -2.02 -7.95
N ILE A 1046 23.70 -2.41 -8.32
CA ILE A 1046 24.90 -2.50 -7.48
C ILE A 1046 25.94 -1.53 -8.06
N ALA A 1047 26.36 -0.52 -7.29
CA ALA A 1047 26.86 0.71 -7.88
C ALA A 1047 28.15 1.26 -7.23
N PRO A 1048 29.31 0.60 -7.45
CA PRO A 1048 30.57 0.97 -6.79
C PRO A 1048 31.10 2.35 -7.19
N PHE A 1049 30.83 2.83 -8.41
CA PHE A 1049 31.32 4.10 -8.93
C PHE A 1049 30.21 4.94 -9.55
N TRP A 1050 29.02 4.88 -8.94
CA TRP A 1050 27.79 5.44 -9.49
C TRP A 1050 27.83 6.96 -9.69
N ASP A 1051 28.21 7.36 -10.89
CA ASP A 1051 28.31 8.76 -11.28
C ASP A 1051 28.34 8.88 -12.81
N TRP A 1052 28.46 10.10 -13.33
CA TRP A 1052 28.77 10.37 -14.72
C TRP A 1052 30.24 10.07 -15.03
N LEU A 1053 30.58 8.78 -15.09
CA LEU A 1053 31.94 8.36 -15.42
C LEU A 1053 32.31 8.71 -16.87
N MET A 1054 33.26 9.64 -17.02
CA MET A 1054 33.89 9.93 -18.31
C MET A 1054 34.98 8.90 -18.60
N MET A 1055 34.69 7.99 -19.53
CA MET A 1055 35.70 7.12 -20.14
C MET A 1055 36.44 7.85 -21.26
N ASP A 1056 37.72 7.53 -21.46
CA ASP A 1056 38.48 7.95 -22.63
C ASP A 1056 39.10 6.75 -23.35
N ASN A 1057 39.94 6.99 -24.37
CA ASN A 1057 40.60 5.91 -25.12
C ASN A 1057 41.62 5.11 -24.29
N GLN A 1058 41.96 5.56 -23.08
CA GLN A 1058 42.83 4.91 -22.09
C GLN A 1058 42.04 4.26 -20.93
N SER A 1059 40.71 4.42 -20.91
CA SER A 1059 39.79 3.67 -20.05
C SER A 1059 39.28 2.36 -20.70
N GLY A 1060 38.77 1.44 -19.88
CA GLY A 1060 38.12 0.20 -20.32
C GLY A 1060 37.37 -0.50 -19.19
N VAL A 1061 36.35 -1.30 -19.52
CA VAL A 1061 35.63 -2.14 -18.55
C VAL A 1061 35.95 -3.60 -18.84
N TYR A 1062 36.36 -4.34 -17.82
CA TYR A 1062 36.84 -5.72 -17.94
C TYR A 1062 35.97 -6.68 -17.14
N TYR A 1063 35.88 -7.92 -17.63
CA TYR A 1063 35.21 -9.04 -17.00
C TYR A 1063 36.18 -10.19 -16.78
N TYR A 1064 36.11 -10.83 -15.62
CA TYR A 1064 36.83 -12.06 -15.33
C TYR A 1064 35.94 -13.02 -14.53
N TYR A 1065 36.04 -14.32 -14.80
CA TYR A 1065 35.40 -15.37 -14.01
C TYR A 1065 36.44 -16.32 -13.46
N ASN A 1066 36.46 -16.47 -12.14
CA ASN A 1066 37.25 -17.49 -11.47
C ASN A 1066 36.43 -18.79 -11.39
N GLU A 1067 36.71 -19.73 -12.29
CA GLU A 1067 36.08 -21.06 -12.32
C GLU A 1067 36.35 -21.90 -11.05
N GLU A 1068 37.50 -21.71 -10.40
CA GLU A 1068 37.91 -22.53 -9.24
C GLU A 1068 37.19 -22.09 -7.96
N GLU A 1069 37.05 -20.78 -7.76
CA GLU A 1069 36.47 -20.17 -6.55
C GLU A 1069 35.03 -19.64 -6.77
N HIS A 1070 34.48 -19.82 -7.97
CA HIS A 1070 33.08 -19.50 -8.32
C HIS A 1070 32.65 -18.03 -8.13
N TYR A 1071 33.51 -17.06 -8.47
CA TYR A 1071 33.15 -15.62 -8.43
C TYR A 1071 33.47 -14.90 -9.75
N VAL A 1072 32.75 -13.81 -10.01
CA VAL A 1072 32.95 -12.91 -11.17
C VAL A 1072 33.50 -11.57 -10.68
N ILE A 1073 34.44 -10.99 -11.45
CA ILE A 1073 34.94 -9.62 -11.25
C ILE A 1073 34.55 -8.77 -12.45
N ILE A 1074 34.03 -7.57 -12.17
CA ILE A 1074 33.90 -6.47 -13.12
C ILE A 1074 34.82 -5.34 -12.65
N GLU A 1075 35.71 -4.90 -13.55
CA GLU A 1075 36.64 -3.80 -13.25
C GLU A 1075 36.39 -2.62 -14.21
N TRP A 1076 36.20 -1.43 -13.66
CA TRP A 1076 36.26 -0.17 -14.41
C TRP A 1076 37.66 0.42 -14.27
N HIS A 1077 38.44 0.30 -15.34
CA HIS A 1077 39.80 0.81 -15.41
C HIS A 1077 39.82 2.19 -16.07
N ARG A 1078 40.51 3.16 -15.47
CA ARG A 1078 40.69 4.50 -16.03
C ARG A 1078 42.14 4.85 -16.28
#